data_AF-A0A5R9GD37-F1
#
_entry.id   AF-A0A5R9GD37-F1
#
_cell.length_a   1.000
_cell.length_b   1.000
_cell.length_c   1.000
_cell.angle_alpha   90.00
_cell.angle_beta   90.00
_cell.angle_gamma   90.00
#
_symmetry.space_group_name_H-M   'P 1'
#
loop_
_entity.id
_entity.type
_entity.pdbx_description
1 polymer ?
#
loop_
_entity_poly.entity_id
_entity_poly.type
_entity_poly.pdbx_seq_one_letter_code
_entity_poly.pdbx_strand_id
1 'polypeptide(L)'
;MRNGNEKTDIEMPRIVADERRVPPQWALLERRLFDALNQAAVEFANRYAREDGTLVWRGDWPGMDGSDDPYEGFMYLSLLYTLGGSDEAYRLARRIYEGITWQWTQYGQIHREFDAYYDWMHHGEGYLFFYFLGLTDPASLKDRQRAERFARMYTGEDPEAPNYDPERKLIRSPITGSRGPRFEMTEEDWVTHREVLDDYHAPFEDIPGVDFASGKCPWSDDEIYPRIIQAMNERMAKGDVPLNLNATSLIAHACMYSGDESLRRWVEEYVGVWAERARNNGGVIPDNVGLSGEIGEYLDGKWWGGYYGWRWPHGFLTIIEPVLNGAMNAVLLTGDMKHLDMARGQIDEMWKRGREENGQWVVPHKHYDGGWTDFKPANPLYPIYLWYTSMEDEDLDRVLRVSVPEHSTYVDVPTQSGTGKNGKNTKHFNANWMPWFEYIRGERADYPERILEANFELMNRQLAKMRSEAGDPRQWIGEGPWAEDINGIHKWQEMCPVYFEGLLQLTLGAPMHLSHGGLQHARVRYFDAERRRPGLPEDVAALVEKLEKDGMRLTLVNVSLFEAREVVVQAGSFGEHAFESAAVLNEAGEETARHEIGGKYVRIRLLPGAGATLDIRMSRYANRPSYDTPWRKTADGPAPIAGRPGYEA
;
A
#
# COMPACT_ATOMS: atom_id res chain seq x y z
N MET A 1 6.47 -26.65 -34.35
CA MET A 1 6.44 -27.90 -33.58
C MET A 1 5.82 -27.58 -32.23
N ARG A 2 4.60 -28.08 -31.97
CA ARG A 2 3.97 -28.04 -30.65
C ARG A 2 4.72 -29.06 -29.79
N ASN A 3 5.49 -28.64 -28.81
CA ASN A 3 6.01 -29.55 -27.79
C ASN A 3 5.36 -29.25 -26.45
N GLY A 4 4.93 -30.33 -25.81
CA GLY A 4 4.03 -30.36 -24.68
C GLY A 4 4.59 -29.64 -23.46
N ASN A 5 3.70 -28.86 -22.87
CA ASN A 5 3.69 -28.70 -21.42
C ASN A 5 2.21 -28.80 -21.06
N GLU A 6 1.70 -30.04 -20.99
CA GLU A 6 0.47 -30.31 -20.25
C GLU A 6 0.79 -29.95 -18.80
N LYS A 7 0.54 -28.68 -18.44
CA LYS A 7 0.61 -28.23 -17.06
C LYS A 7 -0.46 -28.99 -16.31
N THR A 8 -0.04 -29.94 -15.48
CA THR A 8 -0.90 -30.64 -14.54
C THR A 8 -1.56 -29.60 -13.64
N ASP A 9 -2.87 -29.40 -13.80
CA ASP A 9 -3.66 -28.57 -12.88
C ASP A 9 -3.46 -29.13 -11.47
N ILE A 10 -3.24 -28.27 -10.48
CA ILE A 10 -3.18 -28.70 -9.07
C ILE A 10 -4.55 -29.32 -8.76
N GLU A 11 -4.55 -30.55 -8.21
CA GLU A 11 -5.79 -31.17 -7.75
C GLU A 11 -6.33 -30.33 -6.58
N MET A 12 -7.56 -29.84 -6.72
CA MET A 12 -8.19 -28.94 -5.78
C MET A 12 -9.53 -29.53 -5.33
N PRO A 13 -9.85 -29.51 -4.02
CA PRO A 13 -11.18 -29.83 -3.52
C PRO A 13 -12.23 -29.00 -4.25
N ARG A 14 -13.36 -29.64 -4.58
CA ARG A 14 -14.44 -29.03 -5.35
C ARG A 14 -15.73 -28.98 -4.55
N ILE A 15 -16.34 -27.80 -4.50
CA ILE A 15 -17.68 -27.56 -3.97
C ILE A 15 -18.59 -27.18 -5.15
N VAL A 16 -19.79 -27.76 -5.20
CA VAL A 16 -20.82 -27.39 -6.18
C VAL A 16 -21.95 -26.70 -5.44
N ALA A 17 -22.27 -25.48 -5.86
CA ALA A 17 -23.38 -24.69 -5.36
C ALA A 17 -24.51 -24.72 -6.40
N ASP A 18 -25.62 -25.37 -6.03
CA ASP A 18 -26.80 -25.59 -6.86
C ASP A 18 -28.08 -24.97 -6.27
N GLU A 19 -28.03 -24.45 -5.04
CA GLU A 19 -29.10 -23.68 -4.43
C GLU A 19 -29.32 -22.38 -5.20
N ARG A 20 -30.49 -22.24 -5.81
CA ARG A 20 -30.90 -21.00 -6.50
C ARG A 20 -31.15 -19.92 -5.46
N ARG A 21 -30.56 -18.75 -5.68
CA ARG A 21 -30.75 -17.57 -4.83
C ARG A 21 -31.22 -16.39 -5.67
N VAL A 22 -32.10 -15.58 -5.12
CA VAL A 22 -32.35 -14.26 -5.71
C VAL A 22 -31.09 -13.42 -5.42
N PRO A 23 -30.39 -12.88 -6.45
CA PRO A 23 -29.18 -12.12 -6.20
C PRO A 23 -29.48 -10.94 -5.26
N PRO A 24 -28.78 -10.84 -4.12
CA PRO A 24 -28.95 -9.71 -3.21
C PRO A 24 -28.46 -8.41 -3.86
N GLN A 25 -28.92 -7.27 -3.36
CA GLN A 25 -28.60 -5.96 -3.95
C GLN A 25 -27.10 -5.69 -4.01
N TRP A 26 -26.34 -6.03 -2.96
CA TRP A 26 -24.88 -5.88 -2.97
C TRP A 26 -24.23 -6.64 -4.12
N ALA A 27 -24.69 -7.85 -4.47
CA ALA A 27 -24.09 -8.66 -5.52
C ALA A 27 -24.31 -8.02 -6.91
N LEU A 28 -25.49 -7.46 -7.13
CA LEU A 28 -25.81 -6.72 -8.36
C LEU A 28 -25.02 -5.42 -8.46
N LEU A 29 -24.88 -4.69 -7.35
CA LEU A 29 -24.09 -3.45 -7.27
C LEU A 29 -22.61 -3.73 -7.52
N GLU A 30 -22.04 -4.78 -6.92
CA GLU A 30 -20.65 -5.19 -7.08
C GLU A 30 -20.32 -5.45 -8.55
N ARG A 31 -21.13 -6.29 -9.23
CA ARG A 31 -20.94 -6.58 -10.66
C ARG A 31 -21.09 -5.35 -11.54
N ARG A 32 -22.10 -4.52 -11.27
CA ARG A 32 -22.30 -3.27 -12.01
C ARG A 32 -21.15 -2.29 -11.80
N LEU A 33 -20.53 -2.26 -10.62
CA LEU A 33 -19.42 -1.39 -10.30
C LEU A 33 -18.16 -1.84 -11.04
N PHE A 34 -17.88 -3.15 -11.12
CA PHE A 34 -16.82 -3.69 -11.99
C PHE A 34 -16.99 -3.24 -13.45
N ASP A 35 -18.20 -3.32 -14.00
CA ASP A 35 -18.47 -2.92 -15.39
C ASP A 35 -18.25 -1.41 -15.62
N ALA A 36 -18.64 -0.58 -14.66
CA ALA A 36 -18.44 0.86 -14.73
C ALA A 36 -16.97 1.26 -14.58
N LEU A 37 -16.26 0.63 -13.64
CA LEU A 37 -14.82 0.84 -13.43
C LEU A 37 -14.00 0.41 -14.65
N ASN A 38 -14.37 -0.69 -15.32
CA ASN A 38 -13.73 -1.12 -16.55
C ASN A 38 -13.84 -0.07 -17.66
N GLN A 39 -14.99 0.59 -17.80
CA GLN A 39 -15.17 1.67 -18.76
C GLN A 39 -14.41 2.93 -18.35
N ALA A 40 -14.49 3.30 -17.07
CA ALA A 40 -13.80 4.46 -16.51
C ALA A 40 -12.27 4.33 -16.64
N ALA A 41 -11.72 3.13 -16.44
CA ALA A 41 -10.30 2.84 -16.62
C ALA A 41 -9.81 3.13 -18.05
N VAL A 42 -10.57 2.71 -19.06
CA VAL A 42 -10.24 2.97 -20.47
C VAL A 42 -10.33 4.46 -20.78
N GLU A 43 -11.37 5.14 -20.32
CA GLU A 43 -11.53 6.59 -20.54
C GLU A 43 -10.40 7.39 -19.88
N PHE A 44 -10.08 7.08 -18.62
CA PHE A 44 -9.00 7.70 -17.86
C PHE A 44 -7.64 7.52 -18.56
N ALA A 45 -7.29 6.29 -18.92
CA ALA A 45 -6.05 5.99 -19.61
C ALA A 45 -5.93 6.70 -20.96
N ASN A 46 -6.98 6.69 -21.79
CA ASN A 46 -6.96 7.35 -23.09
C ASN A 46 -6.92 8.88 -22.98
N ARG A 47 -7.41 9.45 -21.88
CA ARG A 47 -7.37 10.90 -21.66
C ARG A 47 -5.98 11.38 -21.28
N TYR A 48 -5.28 10.63 -20.44
CA TYR A 48 -4.04 11.09 -19.79
C TYR A 48 -2.76 10.43 -20.28
N ALA A 49 -2.83 9.33 -21.04
CA ALA A 49 -1.68 8.66 -21.64
C ALA A 49 -1.79 8.60 -23.17
N ARG A 50 -0.63 8.62 -23.84
CA ARG A 50 -0.49 8.40 -25.28
C ARG A 50 -0.51 6.90 -25.61
N GLU A 51 -0.53 6.59 -26.91
CA GLU A 51 -0.54 5.20 -27.39
C GLU A 51 0.69 4.39 -26.95
N ASP A 52 1.82 5.03 -26.69
CA ASP A 52 3.07 4.42 -26.20
C ASP A 52 3.14 4.31 -24.66
N GLY A 53 2.14 4.81 -23.95
CA GLY A 53 2.06 4.81 -22.49
C GLY A 53 2.61 6.07 -21.80
N THR A 54 3.28 6.97 -22.52
CA THR A 54 3.77 8.23 -21.93
C THR A 54 2.61 9.16 -21.58
N LEU A 55 2.75 9.93 -20.51
CA LEU A 55 1.69 10.81 -20.01
C LEU A 55 1.63 12.12 -20.79
N VAL A 56 0.41 12.58 -21.09
CA VAL A 56 0.14 13.88 -21.69
C VAL A 56 0.41 14.96 -20.64
N TRP A 57 1.67 15.38 -20.55
CA TRP A 57 2.19 16.32 -19.57
C TRP A 57 3.33 17.16 -20.16
N ARG A 58 4.10 17.83 -19.30
CA ARG A 58 5.30 18.64 -19.58
C ARG A 58 6.35 17.89 -20.42
N GLY A 59 7.30 18.65 -20.97
CA GLY A 59 8.45 18.12 -21.71
C GLY A 59 9.70 17.90 -20.84
N ASP A 60 9.74 18.48 -19.65
CA ASP A 60 10.79 18.39 -18.64
C ASP A 60 10.20 18.48 -17.22
N TRP A 61 11.00 18.08 -16.23
CA TRP A 61 10.67 18.18 -14.80
C TRP A 61 11.95 18.31 -13.94
N PRO A 62 12.05 19.34 -13.07
CA PRO A 62 13.26 19.58 -12.27
C PRO A 62 13.23 18.82 -10.93
N GLY A 63 14.35 18.89 -10.19
CA GLY A 63 14.48 18.33 -8.85
C GLY A 63 14.42 16.80 -8.77
N MET A 64 14.35 16.26 -7.54
CA MET A 64 14.30 14.80 -7.32
C MET A 64 12.87 14.25 -7.14
N ASP A 65 11.90 15.15 -7.00
CA ASP A 65 10.52 14.88 -6.59
C ASP A 65 9.59 14.41 -7.71
N GLY A 66 8.49 13.75 -7.33
CA GLY A 66 7.30 13.56 -8.14
C GLY A 66 7.36 12.41 -9.14
N SER A 67 8.30 11.49 -8.96
CA SER A 67 8.34 10.24 -9.74
C SER A 67 7.29 9.21 -9.31
N ASP A 68 6.85 9.26 -8.05
CA ASP A 68 5.84 8.40 -7.43
C ASP A 68 4.42 8.74 -7.88
N ASP A 69 4.10 10.03 -7.95
CA ASP A 69 2.79 10.58 -8.31
C ASP A 69 2.09 9.99 -9.54
N PRO A 70 2.76 9.89 -10.70
CA PRO A 70 2.16 9.24 -11.86
C PRO A 70 1.88 7.76 -11.59
N TYR A 71 2.73 7.04 -10.85
CA TYR A 71 2.46 5.64 -10.52
C TYR A 71 1.22 5.52 -9.63
N GLU A 72 1.08 6.38 -8.62
CA GLU A 72 -0.10 6.44 -7.75
C GLU A 72 -1.39 6.70 -8.54
N GLY A 73 -1.36 7.59 -9.52
CA GLY A 73 -2.52 7.91 -10.35
C GLY A 73 -3.07 6.72 -11.15
N PHE A 74 -2.21 5.75 -11.51
CA PHE A 74 -2.57 4.62 -12.37
C PHE A 74 -2.50 3.24 -11.68
N MET A 75 -2.01 3.15 -10.44
CA MET A 75 -1.78 1.86 -9.77
C MET A 75 -3.03 0.97 -9.69
N TYR A 76 -4.20 1.57 -9.48
CA TYR A 76 -5.46 0.84 -9.31
C TYR A 76 -5.98 0.18 -10.59
N LEU A 77 -5.39 0.45 -11.76
CA LEU A 77 -5.65 -0.35 -12.96
C LEU A 77 -5.22 -1.80 -12.78
N SER A 78 -4.07 -2.03 -12.13
CA SER A 78 -3.55 -3.37 -11.87
C SER A 78 -4.32 -4.07 -10.76
N LEU A 79 -4.63 -3.36 -9.67
CA LEU A 79 -5.41 -3.90 -8.56
C LEU A 79 -6.85 -4.23 -8.98
N LEU A 80 -7.47 -3.41 -9.86
CA LEU A 80 -8.79 -3.71 -10.43
C LEU A 80 -8.77 -5.04 -11.19
N TYR A 81 -7.75 -5.28 -12.02
CA TYR A 81 -7.58 -6.55 -12.72
C TYR A 81 -7.42 -7.72 -11.75
N THR A 82 -6.62 -7.56 -10.69
CA THR A 82 -6.45 -8.57 -9.63
C THR A 82 -7.78 -8.97 -8.97
N LEU A 83 -8.74 -8.05 -8.83
CA LEU A 83 -10.05 -8.33 -8.24
C LEU A 83 -11.04 -8.99 -9.22
N GLY A 84 -10.85 -8.85 -10.53
CA GLY A 84 -11.77 -9.40 -11.54
C GLY A 84 -12.03 -8.47 -12.72
N GLY A 85 -11.45 -7.27 -12.72
CA GLY A 85 -11.51 -6.31 -13.82
C GLY A 85 -11.02 -6.85 -15.16
N SER A 86 -11.23 -6.06 -16.21
CA SER A 86 -11.00 -6.47 -17.60
C SER A 86 -9.52 -6.66 -17.94
N ASP A 87 -9.23 -7.54 -18.92
CA ASP A 87 -7.88 -7.68 -19.49
C ASP A 87 -7.35 -6.36 -20.06
N GLU A 88 -8.25 -5.46 -20.45
CA GLU A 88 -7.87 -4.14 -20.96
C GLU A 88 -7.30 -3.26 -19.85
N ALA A 89 -7.88 -3.26 -18.65
CA ALA A 89 -7.30 -2.56 -17.50
C ALA A 89 -5.86 -3.05 -17.23
N TYR A 90 -5.60 -4.36 -17.34
CA TYR A 90 -4.26 -4.92 -17.23
C TYR A 90 -3.31 -4.47 -18.35
N ARG A 91 -3.75 -4.48 -19.61
CA ARG A 91 -2.93 -4.00 -20.74
C ARG A 91 -2.56 -2.52 -20.56
N LEU A 92 -3.52 -1.71 -20.16
CA LEU A 92 -3.32 -0.29 -19.87
C LEU A 92 -2.35 -0.10 -18.70
N ALA A 93 -2.53 -0.82 -17.60
CA ALA A 93 -1.64 -0.80 -16.46
C ALA A 93 -0.18 -1.08 -16.86
N ARG A 94 0.05 -2.15 -17.65
CA ARG A 94 1.39 -2.52 -18.13
C ARG A 94 2.00 -1.45 -19.02
N ARG A 95 1.23 -0.98 -20.01
CA ARG A 95 1.70 0.04 -20.96
C ARG A 95 2.08 1.33 -20.24
N ILE A 96 1.22 1.79 -19.34
CA ILE A 96 1.41 3.07 -18.63
C ILE A 96 2.56 2.96 -17.62
N TYR A 97 2.69 1.84 -16.91
CA TYR A 97 3.86 1.62 -16.04
C TYR A 97 5.17 1.77 -16.81
N GLU A 98 5.31 1.12 -17.97
CA GLU A 98 6.53 1.25 -18.80
C GLU A 98 6.70 2.67 -19.34
N GLY A 99 5.61 3.35 -19.71
CA GLY A 99 5.63 4.72 -20.22
C GLY A 99 6.05 5.76 -19.17
N ILE A 100 5.55 5.63 -17.94
CA ILE A 100 5.96 6.45 -16.79
C ILE A 100 7.45 6.21 -16.50
N THR A 101 7.86 4.95 -16.36
CA THR A 101 9.26 4.60 -16.09
C THR A 101 10.19 5.20 -17.13
N TRP A 102 9.82 5.11 -18.42
CA TRP A 102 10.61 5.71 -19.49
C TRP A 102 10.64 7.24 -19.43
N GLN A 103 9.48 7.89 -19.24
CA GLN A 103 9.37 9.35 -19.25
C GLN A 103 10.12 9.99 -18.09
N TRP A 104 9.99 9.47 -16.86
CA TRP A 104 10.77 9.97 -15.72
C TRP A 104 12.24 9.56 -15.76
N THR A 105 12.62 8.54 -16.53
CA THR A 105 14.03 8.31 -16.87
C THR A 105 14.58 9.44 -17.74
N GLN A 106 13.76 10.00 -18.65
CA GLN A 106 14.19 11.15 -19.48
C GLN A 106 14.29 12.45 -18.67
N TYR A 107 13.45 12.63 -17.66
CA TYR A 107 13.52 13.78 -16.75
C TYR A 107 14.69 13.67 -15.75
N GLY A 108 15.06 12.45 -15.37
CA GLY A 108 16.25 12.17 -14.54
C GLY A 108 15.94 11.66 -13.14
N GLN A 109 14.68 11.69 -12.70
CA GLN A 109 14.27 11.16 -11.40
C GLN A 109 14.32 9.63 -11.35
N ILE A 110 14.22 8.92 -12.49
CA ILE A 110 14.39 7.46 -12.56
C ILE A 110 15.72 7.09 -13.20
N HIS A 111 16.41 6.11 -12.62
CA HIS A 111 17.65 5.53 -13.11
C HIS A 111 17.66 4.02 -12.85
N ARG A 112 18.07 3.21 -13.84
CA ARG A 112 18.00 1.73 -13.76
C ARG A 112 16.59 1.20 -13.39
N GLU A 113 15.56 1.92 -13.86
CA GLU A 113 14.11 1.70 -13.65
C GLU A 113 13.64 1.85 -12.19
N PHE A 114 14.46 2.42 -11.30
CA PHE A 114 14.12 2.75 -9.92
C PHE A 114 14.44 4.24 -9.71
N ASP A 115 13.85 4.89 -8.72
CA ASP A 115 14.19 6.28 -8.42
C ASP A 115 15.70 6.48 -8.23
N ALA A 116 16.24 7.60 -8.72
CA ALA A 116 17.65 7.94 -8.61
C ALA A 116 18.00 8.21 -7.13
N TYR A 117 17.23 9.11 -6.51
CA TYR A 117 17.30 9.51 -5.11
C TYR A 117 15.91 10.01 -4.67
N TYR A 118 15.23 9.30 -3.77
CA TYR A 118 14.03 9.83 -3.09
C TYR A 118 13.88 9.16 -1.71
N ASP A 119 12.80 9.45 -0.98
CA ASP A 119 12.56 8.84 0.32
C ASP A 119 11.55 7.68 0.28
N TRP A 120 11.58 6.87 1.33
CA TRP A 120 10.77 5.66 1.42
C TRP A 120 9.28 5.89 1.73
N MET A 121 8.84 7.12 2.02
CA MET A 121 7.41 7.46 1.97
C MET A 121 6.95 7.37 0.53
N HIS A 122 7.60 8.13 -0.34
CA HIS A 122 7.21 8.31 -1.73
C HIS A 122 7.59 7.10 -2.61
N HIS A 123 8.75 6.47 -2.39
CA HIS A 123 9.01 5.15 -2.98
C HIS A 123 7.90 4.16 -2.61
N GLY A 124 7.45 4.19 -1.35
CA GLY A 124 6.38 3.35 -0.86
C GLY A 124 5.08 3.58 -1.64
N GLU A 125 4.69 4.85 -1.79
CA GLU A 125 3.50 5.27 -2.53
C GLU A 125 3.55 4.83 -4.00
N GLY A 126 4.62 5.17 -4.72
CA GLY A 126 4.76 4.81 -6.14
C GLY A 126 4.85 3.29 -6.38
N TYR A 127 5.56 2.55 -5.52
CA TYR A 127 5.77 1.11 -5.70
C TYR A 127 4.59 0.22 -5.32
N LEU A 128 3.51 0.77 -4.75
CA LEU A 128 2.23 0.05 -4.69
C LEU A 128 1.84 -0.47 -6.08
N PHE A 129 2.05 0.30 -7.15
CA PHE A 129 1.81 -0.15 -8.51
C PHE A 129 2.64 -1.39 -8.84
N PHE A 130 3.94 -1.37 -8.54
CA PHE A 130 4.82 -2.51 -8.78
C PHE A 130 4.42 -3.75 -7.96
N TYR A 131 4.00 -3.56 -6.70
CA TYR A 131 3.52 -4.66 -5.86
C TYR A 131 2.23 -5.28 -6.38
N PHE A 132 1.29 -4.47 -6.87
CA PHE A 132 0.05 -4.95 -7.48
C PHE A 132 0.31 -5.69 -8.78
N LEU A 133 1.28 -5.29 -9.59
CA LEU A 133 1.68 -6.05 -10.78
C LEU A 133 2.11 -7.49 -10.42
N GLY A 134 2.71 -7.72 -9.25
CA GLY A 134 2.99 -9.06 -8.75
C GLY A 134 1.73 -9.93 -8.53
N LEU A 135 0.61 -9.32 -8.15
CA LEU A 135 -0.68 -10.01 -8.01
C LEU A 135 -1.37 -10.29 -9.35
N THR A 136 -0.90 -9.71 -10.47
CA THR A 136 -1.53 -9.85 -11.80
C THR A 136 -0.95 -10.98 -12.65
N ASP A 137 0.36 -11.02 -12.84
CA ASP A 137 1.04 -12.04 -13.63
C ASP A 137 2.41 -12.36 -13.02
N PRO A 138 2.47 -13.39 -12.15
CA PRO A 138 3.71 -13.77 -11.49
C PRO A 138 4.74 -14.41 -12.41
N ALA A 139 4.35 -14.78 -13.64
CA ALA A 139 5.26 -15.36 -14.61
C ALA A 139 6.07 -14.31 -15.40
N SER A 140 5.79 -13.01 -15.17
CA SER A 140 6.49 -11.91 -15.81
C SER A 140 7.99 -11.92 -15.48
N LEU A 141 8.82 -12.23 -16.47
CA LEU A 141 10.26 -12.25 -16.32
C LEU A 141 10.83 -10.87 -15.95
N LYS A 142 10.28 -9.81 -16.57
CA LYS A 142 10.68 -8.44 -16.29
C LYS A 142 10.48 -8.09 -14.83
N ASP A 143 9.30 -8.40 -14.27
CA ASP A 143 9.00 -8.04 -12.88
C ASP A 143 9.83 -8.85 -11.90
N ARG A 144 10.05 -10.14 -12.17
CA ARG A 144 10.95 -10.98 -11.37
C ARG A 144 12.36 -10.40 -11.32
N GLN A 145 12.90 -10.00 -12.47
CA GLN A 145 14.23 -9.38 -12.56
C GLN A 145 14.29 -7.99 -11.93
N ARG A 146 13.22 -7.18 -12.05
CA ARG A 146 13.09 -5.90 -11.35
C ARG A 146 13.10 -6.10 -9.84
N ALA A 147 12.27 -7.01 -9.33
CA ALA A 147 12.17 -7.28 -7.90
C ALA A 147 13.51 -7.72 -7.31
N GLU A 148 14.22 -8.63 -7.99
CA GLU A 148 15.56 -9.06 -7.59
C GLU A 148 16.57 -7.89 -7.64
N ARG A 149 16.62 -7.14 -8.73
CA ARG A 149 17.58 -6.03 -8.89
C ARG A 149 17.33 -4.92 -7.87
N PHE A 150 16.08 -4.53 -7.67
CA PHE A 150 15.70 -3.49 -6.72
C PHE A 150 15.99 -3.94 -5.28
N ALA A 151 15.71 -5.20 -4.93
CA ALA A 151 16.06 -5.72 -3.62
C ALA A 151 17.57 -5.65 -3.35
N ARG A 152 18.41 -5.96 -4.35
CA ARG A 152 19.89 -5.90 -4.23
C ARG A 152 20.42 -4.51 -3.89
N MET A 153 19.70 -3.45 -4.26
CA MET A 153 20.03 -2.07 -3.87
C MET A 153 19.91 -1.85 -2.35
N TYR A 154 19.18 -2.70 -1.63
CA TYR A 154 18.92 -2.59 -0.19
C TYR A 154 19.41 -3.80 0.62
N THR A 155 19.96 -4.84 -0.02
CA THR A 155 20.63 -5.95 0.70
C THR A 155 22.14 -5.76 0.86
N GLY A 156 22.71 -4.74 0.21
CA GLY A 156 24.16 -4.50 0.16
C GLY A 156 24.88 -5.27 -0.95
N GLU A 157 24.12 -5.90 -1.86
CA GLU A 157 24.68 -6.69 -2.97
C GLU A 157 24.89 -5.89 -4.26
N ASP A 158 24.29 -4.70 -4.40
CA ASP A 158 24.51 -3.81 -5.54
C ASP A 158 25.59 -2.76 -5.24
N PRO A 159 26.81 -2.87 -5.83
CA PRO A 159 27.89 -1.91 -5.60
C PRO A 159 27.61 -0.53 -6.19
N GLU A 160 26.72 -0.40 -7.19
CA GLU A 160 26.33 0.89 -7.77
C GLU A 160 25.29 1.63 -6.91
N ALA A 161 24.59 0.90 -6.03
CA ALA A 161 23.58 1.42 -5.14
C ALA A 161 23.81 0.95 -3.69
N PRO A 162 24.88 1.40 -3.02
CA PRO A 162 25.24 0.94 -1.68
C PRO A 162 24.36 1.60 -0.59
N ASN A 163 23.04 1.46 -0.68
CA ASN A 163 22.08 2.09 0.24
C ASN A 163 22.10 1.44 1.62
N TYR A 164 22.49 0.17 1.73
CA TYR A 164 22.46 -0.61 2.97
C TYR A 164 23.86 -0.97 3.46
N ASP A 165 24.09 -0.79 4.76
CA ASP A 165 25.26 -1.33 5.46
C ASP A 165 24.88 -2.70 6.08
N PRO A 166 25.40 -3.83 5.57
CA PRO A 166 25.06 -5.16 6.08
C PRO A 166 25.70 -5.49 7.44
N GLU A 167 26.75 -4.79 7.86
CA GLU A 167 27.39 -4.99 9.16
C GLU A 167 26.56 -4.32 10.26
N ARG A 168 26.16 -3.06 10.04
CA ARG A 168 25.35 -2.27 10.98
C ARG A 168 23.84 -2.45 10.83
N LYS A 169 23.42 -3.12 9.75
CA LYS A 169 22.03 -3.39 9.41
C LYS A 169 21.19 -2.11 9.35
N LEU A 170 21.70 -1.13 8.61
CA LEU A 170 21.05 0.18 8.49
C LEU A 170 21.02 0.66 7.05
N ILE A 171 19.95 1.35 6.68
CA ILE A 171 19.88 2.10 5.43
C ILE A 171 20.57 3.45 5.67
N ARG A 172 21.51 3.81 4.80
CA ARG A 172 22.56 4.79 5.10
C ARG A 172 22.10 6.24 4.96
N SER A 173 20.94 6.50 4.38
CA SER A 173 20.35 7.83 4.25
C SER A 173 18.82 7.71 4.27
N PRO A 174 18.08 8.78 4.63
CA PRO A 174 16.65 8.86 4.33
C PRO A 174 16.36 8.99 2.84
N ILE A 175 17.29 9.55 2.07
CA ILE A 175 17.19 9.74 0.62
C ILE A 175 18.08 8.71 -0.06
N THR A 176 17.47 7.75 -0.76
CA THR A 176 18.15 6.59 -1.35
C THR A 176 17.65 6.29 -2.75
N GLY A 177 18.31 5.39 -3.46
CA GLY A 177 17.81 4.92 -4.74
C GLY A 177 18.83 4.12 -5.53
N SER A 178 18.59 4.04 -6.84
CA SER A 178 19.43 3.30 -7.79
C SER A 178 20.84 3.88 -7.96
N ARG A 179 21.09 5.08 -7.44
CA ARG A 179 22.41 5.74 -7.42
C ARG A 179 23.03 5.77 -6.01
N GLY A 180 22.48 5.00 -5.07
CA GLY A 180 22.98 4.92 -3.71
C GLY A 180 22.42 5.99 -2.76
N PRO A 181 22.96 6.06 -1.53
CA PRO A 181 22.49 6.99 -0.52
C PRO A 181 22.91 8.43 -0.83
N ARG A 182 22.00 9.39 -0.67
CA ARG A 182 22.26 10.81 -0.93
C ARG A 182 22.68 11.52 0.37
N PHE A 183 23.98 11.59 0.62
CA PHE A 183 24.53 12.25 1.82
C PHE A 183 24.58 13.77 1.76
N GLU A 184 24.44 14.33 0.57
CA GLU A 184 24.42 15.78 0.33
C GLU A 184 23.36 16.06 -0.75
N MET A 185 22.35 16.82 -0.35
CA MET A 185 21.28 17.31 -1.20
C MET A 185 21.65 18.73 -1.67
N THR A 186 21.24 19.05 -2.88
CA THR A 186 21.47 20.34 -3.52
C THR A 186 20.19 21.17 -3.51
N GLU A 187 20.34 22.46 -3.78
CA GLU A 187 19.20 23.36 -4.03
C GLU A 187 18.33 22.90 -5.21
N GLU A 188 18.92 22.25 -6.22
CA GLU A 188 18.17 21.68 -7.34
C GLU A 188 17.29 20.51 -6.87
N ASP A 189 17.82 19.61 -6.03
CA ASP A 189 17.06 18.43 -5.58
C ASP A 189 15.71 18.82 -4.94
N TRP A 190 15.70 19.91 -4.17
CA TRP A 190 14.55 20.40 -3.41
C TRP A 190 13.74 21.50 -4.12
N VAL A 191 14.08 21.86 -5.35
CA VAL A 191 13.50 23.05 -6.00
C VAL A 191 11.98 22.98 -6.11
N THR A 192 11.40 21.80 -6.36
CA THR A 192 9.93 21.63 -6.48
C THR A 192 9.18 21.82 -5.17
N HIS A 193 9.87 21.75 -4.03
CA HIS A 193 9.24 21.78 -2.72
C HIS A 193 9.11 23.18 -2.13
N ARG A 194 9.78 24.19 -2.71
CA ARG A 194 9.95 25.50 -2.05
C ARG A 194 8.62 26.13 -1.62
N GLU A 195 7.70 26.33 -2.56
CA GLU A 195 6.40 26.97 -2.26
C GLU A 195 5.50 26.08 -1.40
N VAL A 196 5.52 24.77 -1.64
CA VAL A 196 4.71 23.81 -0.86
C VAL A 196 5.11 23.85 0.62
N LEU A 197 6.42 23.97 0.89
CA LEU A 197 6.97 23.96 2.24
C LEU A 197 6.95 25.34 2.91
N ASP A 198 6.58 26.43 2.22
CA ASP A 198 6.44 27.75 2.85
C ASP A 198 5.43 27.74 4.01
N ASP A 199 4.38 26.94 3.86
CA ASP A 199 3.34 26.75 4.87
C ASP A 199 3.64 25.66 5.91
N TYR A 200 4.86 25.10 5.88
CA TYR A 200 5.34 24.14 6.88
C TYR A 200 6.28 24.80 7.88
N HIS A 201 6.22 24.37 9.14
CA HIS A 201 7.24 24.70 10.14
C HIS A 201 8.65 24.30 9.67
N ALA A 202 9.66 25.00 10.20
CA ALA A 202 11.05 24.78 9.82
C ALA A 202 11.58 23.41 10.28
N PRO A 203 12.51 22.78 9.54
CA PRO A 203 13.15 21.52 9.95
C PRO A 203 13.86 21.61 11.31
N PHE A 204 14.37 22.80 11.70
CA PHE A 204 15.03 23.03 12.99
C PHE A 204 14.65 24.40 13.59
N GLU A 205 14.73 24.53 14.91
CA GLU A 205 14.36 25.77 15.65
C GLU A 205 15.41 26.88 15.52
N ASP A 206 16.63 26.52 15.14
CA ASP A 206 17.82 27.36 15.18
C ASP A 206 18.30 27.80 13.78
N ILE A 207 17.43 27.71 12.75
CA ILE A 207 17.77 28.18 11.40
C ILE A 207 17.87 29.71 11.39
N PRO A 208 19.03 30.32 11.08
CA PRO A 208 19.20 31.76 11.14
C PRO A 208 18.28 32.52 10.17
N GLY A 209 17.47 33.43 10.70
CA GLY A 209 16.52 34.23 9.93
C GLY A 209 15.12 33.64 9.82
N VAL A 210 14.86 32.47 10.41
CA VAL A 210 13.54 31.85 10.46
C VAL A 210 12.90 32.06 11.82
N ASP A 211 11.68 32.60 11.85
CA ASP A 211 10.86 32.64 13.05
C ASP A 211 10.14 31.29 13.24
N PHE A 212 10.75 30.39 14.02
CA PHE A 212 10.16 29.08 14.29
C PHE A 212 8.77 29.15 14.95
N ALA A 213 8.52 30.19 15.76
CA ALA A 213 7.23 30.36 16.45
C ALA A 213 6.07 30.69 15.48
N SER A 214 6.38 31.13 14.26
CA SER A 214 5.38 31.36 13.21
C SER A 214 4.69 30.07 12.75
N GLY A 215 5.31 28.91 12.99
CA GLY A 215 4.83 27.63 12.45
C GLY A 215 5.02 27.47 10.95
N LYS A 216 5.74 28.41 10.31
CA LYS A 216 6.06 28.46 8.89
C LYS A 216 7.56 28.62 8.67
N CYS A 217 8.02 28.39 7.45
CA CYS A 217 9.43 28.46 7.09
C CYS A 217 9.54 29.00 5.68
N PRO A 218 10.26 30.11 5.41
CA PRO A 218 10.31 30.70 4.08
C PRO A 218 11.28 29.92 3.17
N TRP A 219 10.85 28.78 2.65
CA TRP A 219 11.60 27.94 1.70
C TRP A 219 11.75 28.61 0.32
N SER A 220 10.82 29.47 -0.07
CA SER A 220 10.89 30.24 -1.32
C SER A 220 11.74 31.51 -1.22
N ASP A 221 12.29 31.83 -0.04
CA ASP A 221 13.22 32.93 0.12
C ASP A 221 14.65 32.51 -0.30
N ASP A 222 15.23 33.23 -1.26
CA ASP A 222 16.54 32.91 -1.84
C ASP A 222 17.72 33.08 -0.86
N GLU A 223 17.58 33.86 0.22
CA GLU A 223 18.61 34.00 1.25
C GLU A 223 18.53 32.92 2.33
N ILE A 224 17.32 32.43 2.60
CA ILE A 224 17.05 31.40 3.62
C ILE A 224 17.21 30.00 3.06
N TYR A 225 16.80 29.75 1.81
CA TYR A 225 16.78 28.43 1.21
C TYR A 225 18.13 27.69 1.28
N PRO A 226 19.29 28.29 0.92
CA PRO A 226 20.57 27.60 1.06
C PRO A 226 20.92 27.23 2.50
N ARG A 227 20.43 27.99 3.50
CA ARG A 227 20.66 27.70 4.93
C ARG A 227 19.83 26.51 5.39
N ILE A 228 18.62 26.35 4.87
CA ILE A 228 17.77 25.17 5.13
C ILE A 228 18.48 23.93 4.58
N ILE A 229 18.91 23.96 3.31
CA ILE A 229 19.60 22.83 2.67
C ILE A 229 20.89 22.47 3.42
N GLN A 230 21.69 23.46 3.82
CA GLN A 230 22.88 23.24 4.63
C GLN A 230 22.54 22.52 5.94
N ALA A 231 21.55 23.00 6.70
CA ALA A 231 21.17 22.40 7.97
C ALA A 231 20.66 20.95 7.80
N MET A 232 19.88 20.68 6.74
CA MET A 232 19.42 19.32 6.43
C MET A 232 20.59 18.39 6.07
N ASN A 233 21.56 18.86 5.30
CA ASN A 233 22.76 18.08 4.95
C ASN A 233 23.63 17.74 6.16
N GLU A 234 23.74 18.68 7.11
CA GLU A 234 24.50 18.49 8.34
C GLU A 234 23.82 17.51 9.29
N ARG A 235 22.48 17.51 9.37
CA ARG A 235 21.74 16.88 10.47
C ARG A 235 20.78 15.75 10.09
N MET A 236 20.32 15.68 8.83
CA MET A 236 19.28 14.75 8.38
C MET A 236 19.67 13.88 7.18
N ALA A 237 20.60 14.29 6.32
CA ALA A 237 20.89 13.58 5.06
C ALA A 237 21.60 12.23 5.22
N LYS A 238 22.09 11.91 6.43
CA LYS A 238 22.93 10.74 6.70
C LYS A 238 22.34 9.91 7.83
N GLY A 239 22.49 8.61 7.71
CA GLY A 239 21.97 7.66 8.68
C GLY A 239 20.58 7.13 8.32
N ASP A 240 20.07 6.32 9.22
CA ASP A 240 18.82 5.58 9.08
C ASP A 240 17.68 6.27 9.84
N VAL A 241 16.48 6.16 9.29
CA VAL A 241 15.25 6.75 9.84
C VAL A 241 14.12 5.72 9.77
N PRO A 242 13.12 5.76 10.68
CA PRO A 242 12.05 4.77 10.70
C PRO A 242 11.28 4.70 9.38
N LEU A 243 11.25 5.77 8.59
CA LEU A 243 10.66 5.81 7.25
C LEU A 243 11.19 4.70 6.33
N ASN A 244 12.48 4.35 6.46
CA ASN A 244 13.13 3.32 5.66
C ASN A 244 12.58 1.89 5.92
N LEU A 245 11.77 1.67 6.98
CA LEU A 245 11.09 0.40 7.19
C LEU A 245 10.11 0.04 6.05
N ASN A 246 9.65 1.02 5.25
CA ASN A 246 8.88 0.73 4.04
C ASN A 246 9.67 -0.09 3.00
N ALA A 247 11.00 -0.07 3.04
CA ALA A 247 11.86 -0.92 2.20
C ALA A 247 11.58 -2.42 2.38
N THR A 248 11.09 -2.81 3.55
CA THR A 248 10.73 -4.21 3.84
C THR A 248 9.66 -4.74 2.89
N SER A 249 8.77 -3.89 2.36
CA SER A 249 7.75 -4.31 1.38
C SER A 249 8.39 -4.69 0.05
N LEU A 250 9.41 -3.96 -0.41
CA LEU A 250 10.19 -4.30 -1.60
C LEU A 250 10.93 -5.63 -1.42
N ILE A 251 11.54 -5.85 -0.25
CA ILE A 251 12.27 -7.09 0.04
C ILE A 251 11.31 -8.28 0.18
N ALA A 252 10.17 -8.10 0.83
CA ALA A 252 9.12 -9.11 0.91
C ALA A 252 8.55 -9.44 -0.48
N HIS A 253 8.33 -8.43 -1.32
CA HIS A 253 7.91 -8.59 -2.72
C HIS A 253 8.91 -9.45 -3.51
N ALA A 254 10.21 -9.15 -3.42
CA ALA A 254 11.25 -9.95 -4.05
C ALA A 254 11.32 -11.38 -3.48
N CYS A 255 11.18 -11.54 -2.16
CA CYS A 255 11.11 -12.84 -1.50
C CYS A 255 9.95 -13.70 -2.02
N MET A 256 8.78 -13.12 -2.27
CA MET A 256 7.61 -13.84 -2.80
C MET A 256 7.77 -14.28 -4.26
N TYR A 257 8.66 -13.61 -5.02
CA TYR A 257 9.02 -14.04 -6.36
C TYR A 257 10.11 -15.13 -6.38
N SER A 258 11.13 -14.99 -5.54
CA SER A 258 12.32 -15.85 -5.58
C SER A 258 12.23 -17.06 -4.65
N GLY A 259 11.49 -16.95 -3.54
CA GLY A 259 11.56 -17.87 -2.41
C GLY A 259 12.89 -17.81 -1.66
N ASP A 260 13.71 -16.78 -1.88
CA ASP A 260 15.04 -16.66 -1.27
C ASP A 260 14.95 -16.35 0.24
N GLU A 261 15.42 -17.32 1.02
CA GLU A 261 15.46 -17.24 2.48
C GLU A 261 16.37 -16.10 3.00
N SER A 262 17.34 -15.64 2.21
CA SER A 262 18.20 -14.51 2.56
C SER A 262 17.39 -13.21 2.70
N LEU A 263 16.43 -12.99 1.79
CA LEU A 263 15.55 -11.81 1.79
C LEU A 263 14.59 -11.84 2.98
N ARG A 264 14.06 -13.02 3.32
CA ARG A 264 13.27 -13.18 4.55
C ARG A 264 14.07 -12.81 5.79
N ARG A 265 15.30 -13.34 5.93
CA ARG A 265 16.17 -13.01 7.07
C ARG A 265 16.49 -11.53 7.12
N TRP A 266 16.73 -10.89 5.98
CA TRP A 266 16.95 -9.44 5.92
C TRP A 266 15.79 -8.66 6.54
N VAL A 267 14.54 -8.99 6.19
CA VAL A 267 13.35 -8.33 6.77
C VAL A 267 13.25 -8.57 8.27
N GLU A 268 13.41 -9.82 8.72
CA GLU A 268 13.37 -10.18 10.14
C GLU A 268 14.43 -9.44 10.96
N GLU A 269 15.66 -9.40 10.45
CA GLU A 269 16.78 -8.74 11.12
C GLU A 269 16.63 -7.22 11.15
N TYR A 270 16.21 -6.59 10.04
CA TYR A 270 16.06 -5.15 9.97
C TYR A 270 14.93 -4.64 10.89
N VAL A 271 13.79 -5.33 10.89
CA VAL A 271 12.68 -5.05 11.84
C VAL A 271 13.14 -5.29 13.29
N GLY A 272 13.90 -6.36 13.54
CA GLY A 272 14.45 -6.67 14.85
C GLY A 272 15.38 -5.58 15.40
N VAL A 273 16.24 -5.02 14.54
CA VAL A 273 17.15 -3.91 14.88
C VAL A 273 16.37 -2.65 15.23
N TRP A 274 15.32 -2.30 14.48
CA TRP A 274 14.45 -1.17 14.82
C TRP A 274 13.71 -1.38 16.15
N ALA A 275 13.24 -2.60 16.41
CA ALA A 275 12.62 -2.93 17.69
C ALA A 275 13.62 -2.80 18.86
N GLU A 276 14.89 -3.13 18.65
CA GLU A 276 15.96 -2.94 19.62
C GLU A 276 16.27 -1.45 19.86
N ARG A 277 16.37 -0.66 18.79
CA ARG A 277 16.55 0.80 18.87
C ARG A 277 15.44 1.45 19.71
N ALA A 278 14.19 1.04 19.49
CA ALA A 278 13.06 1.51 20.31
C ALA A 278 13.22 1.15 21.79
N ARG A 279 13.60 -0.10 22.12
CA ARG A 279 13.83 -0.52 23.51
C ARG A 279 14.97 0.26 24.17
N ASN A 280 16.06 0.49 23.45
CA ASN A 280 17.20 1.27 23.93
C ASN A 280 16.86 2.75 24.11
N ASN A 281 15.82 3.23 23.44
CA ASN A 281 15.31 4.60 23.53
C ASN A 281 14.02 4.71 24.38
N GLY A 282 13.92 3.91 25.45
CA GLY A 282 12.81 4.02 26.41
C GLY A 282 11.45 3.61 25.87
N GLY A 283 11.41 2.75 24.84
CA GLY A 283 10.21 2.23 24.21
C GLY A 283 9.69 3.07 23.04
N VAL A 284 10.24 4.27 22.82
CA VAL A 284 9.86 5.15 21.70
C VAL A 284 10.86 4.99 20.58
N ILE A 285 10.38 4.84 19.35
CA ILE A 285 11.25 4.73 18.17
C ILE A 285 12.03 6.04 17.97
N PRO A 286 13.39 6.00 17.95
CA PRO A 286 14.17 7.16 17.56
C PRO A 286 13.93 7.45 16.07
N ASP A 287 13.98 8.72 15.67
CA ASP A 287 13.76 9.09 14.27
C ASP A 287 15.04 9.35 13.48
N ASN A 288 16.21 9.13 14.10
CA ASN A 288 17.51 9.29 13.47
C ASN A 288 18.57 8.39 14.13
N VAL A 289 19.33 7.68 13.30
CA VAL A 289 20.46 6.83 13.70
C VAL A 289 21.60 7.09 12.74
N GLY A 290 22.74 7.56 13.23
CA GLY A 290 23.86 7.92 12.37
C GLY A 290 24.57 6.73 11.72
N LEU A 291 25.52 7.02 10.83
CA LEU A 291 26.26 5.99 10.08
C LEU A 291 27.11 5.09 10.98
N SER A 292 27.43 5.54 12.19
CA SER A 292 28.10 4.71 13.20
C SER A 292 27.17 3.66 13.83
N GLY A 293 25.84 3.86 13.75
CA GLY A 293 24.82 3.13 14.49
C GLY A 293 24.35 3.82 15.77
N GLU A 294 24.95 4.97 16.14
CA GLU A 294 24.56 5.76 17.31
C GLU A 294 23.27 6.57 17.05
N ILE A 295 22.33 6.53 17.99
CA ILE A 295 21.11 7.35 17.97
C ILE A 295 21.51 8.80 18.23
N GLY A 296 21.05 9.75 17.40
CA GLY A 296 21.34 11.18 17.62
C GLY A 296 22.70 11.66 17.13
N GLU A 297 23.48 10.85 16.38
CA GLU A 297 24.88 11.16 15.99
C GLU A 297 25.02 12.56 15.35
N TYR A 298 24.09 12.93 14.47
CA TYR A 298 24.12 14.21 13.75
C TYR A 298 23.22 15.30 14.35
N LEU A 299 22.68 15.04 15.55
CA LEU A 299 21.68 15.88 16.22
C LEU A 299 22.05 16.11 17.70
N ASP A 300 23.34 16.17 18.01
CA ASP A 300 23.87 16.41 19.36
C ASP A 300 23.30 15.45 20.41
N GLY A 301 23.07 14.19 20.03
CA GLY A 301 22.50 13.15 20.88
C GLY A 301 20.98 13.18 21.02
N LYS A 302 20.26 14.07 20.30
CA LYS A 302 18.79 14.06 20.27
C LYS A 302 18.30 12.87 19.44
N TRP A 303 17.51 11.99 20.06
CA TRP A 303 16.86 10.85 19.37
C TRP A 303 15.71 11.26 18.45
N TRP A 304 15.35 12.55 18.43
CA TRP A 304 14.30 13.15 17.61
C TRP A 304 14.88 14.27 16.72
N GLY A 305 14.16 14.60 15.64
CA GLY A 305 14.53 15.65 14.69
C GLY A 305 15.13 15.15 13.39
N GLY A 306 15.01 13.85 13.08
CA GLY A 306 15.36 13.26 11.79
C GLY A 306 14.36 13.56 10.67
N TYR A 307 14.74 13.19 9.44
CA TYR A 307 13.94 13.35 8.23
C TYR A 307 12.63 12.59 8.31
N TYR A 308 11.49 13.26 8.06
CA TYR A 308 10.14 12.70 8.24
C TYR A 308 9.93 12.06 9.63
N GLY A 309 10.62 12.60 10.63
CA GLY A 309 10.59 12.15 12.01
C GLY A 309 9.56 12.87 12.88
N TRP A 310 9.80 12.84 14.19
CA TRP A 310 8.95 13.43 15.22
C TRP A 310 8.78 14.95 15.10
N ARG A 311 9.71 15.62 14.42
CA ARG A 311 9.66 17.06 14.23
C ARG A 311 8.96 17.40 12.92
N TRP A 312 9.57 17.02 11.81
CA TRP A 312 9.29 17.55 10.48
C TRP A 312 9.24 16.44 9.41
N PRO A 313 8.36 16.54 8.39
CA PRO A 313 7.24 17.47 8.29
C PRO A 313 5.99 16.95 9.02
N HIS A 314 5.79 15.63 9.11
CA HIS A 314 4.49 15.03 9.45
C HIS A 314 4.40 14.36 10.83
N GLY A 315 5.50 14.09 11.53
CA GLY A 315 5.46 13.54 12.89
C GLY A 315 5.06 12.06 12.92
N PHE A 316 4.20 11.70 13.87
CA PHE A 316 3.87 10.31 14.21
C PHE A 316 3.43 9.44 13.03
N LEU A 317 2.71 9.99 12.04
CA LEU A 317 2.22 9.25 10.87
C LEU A 317 3.36 8.59 10.08
N THR A 318 4.44 9.31 9.82
CA THR A 318 5.61 8.81 9.07
C THR A 318 6.57 7.97 9.91
N ILE A 319 6.18 7.66 11.15
CA ILE A 319 6.85 6.70 12.01
C ILE A 319 6.01 5.43 12.11
N ILE A 320 4.72 5.56 12.44
CA ILE A 320 3.87 4.40 12.73
C ILE A 320 3.53 3.58 11.49
N GLU A 321 3.34 4.20 10.33
CA GLU A 321 3.01 3.45 9.10
C GLU A 321 4.17 2.57 8.60
N PRO A 322 5.41 3.07 8.48
CA PRO A 322 6.56 2.21 8.18
C PRO A 322 6.78 1.09 9.20
N VAL A 323 6.54 1.39 10.48
CA VAL A 323 6.63 0.41 11.57
C VAL A 323 5.59 -0.70 11.42
N LEU A 324 4.35 -0.36 11.06
CA LEU A 324 3.31 -1.34 10.76
C LEU A 324 3.65 -2.16 9.50
N ASN A 325 4.08 -1.50 8.42
CA ASN A 325 4.50 -2.19 7.20
C ASN A 325 5.60 -3.21 7.49
N GLY A 326 6.68 -2.79 8.16
CA GLY A 326 7.77 -3.68 8.57
C GLY A 326 7.30 -4.85 9.43
N ALA A 327 6.48 -4.58 10.45
CA ALA A 327 5.95 -5.60 11.34
C ALA A 327 5.05 -6.61 10.59
N MET A 328 4.13 -6.14 9.76
CA MET A 328 3.22 -6.98 8.98
C MET A 328 3.94 -7.79 7.91
N ASN A 329 4.95 -7.22 7.25
CA ASN A 329 5.80 -7.92 6.31
C ASN A 329 6.58 -9.05 6.99
N ALA A 330 7.12 -8.80 8.19
CA ALA A 330 7.80 -9.85 8.97
C ALA A 330 6.82 -10.97 9.37
N VAL A 331 5.61 -10.65 9.84
CA VAL A 331 4.56 -11.66 10.12
C VAL A 331 4.19 -12.44 8.87
N LEU A 332 4.03 -11.79 7.71
CA LEU A 332 3.70 -12.45 6.46
C LEU A 332 4.75 -13.51 6.09
N LEU A 333 6.04 -13.20 6.26
CA LEU A 333 7.11 -14.08 5.86
C LEU A 333 7.45 -15.17 6.89
N THR A 334 7.14 -14.96 8.19
CA THR A 334 7.53 -15.88 9.28
C THR A 334 6.36 -16.57 9.97
N GLY A 335 5.18 -15.97 9.93
CA GLY A 335 4.02 -16.35 10.75
C GLY A 335 4.13 -15.99 12.23
N ASP A 336 5.21 -15.31 12.66
CA ASP A 336 5.48 -15.03 14.06
C ASP A 336 4.91 -13.66 14.50
N MET A 337 3.84 -13.71 15.29
CA MET A 337 3.12 -12.53 15.76
C MET A 337 3.95 -11.61 16.67
N LYS A 338 5.12 -12.06 17.20
CA LYS A 338 6.01 -11.21 18.00
C LYS A 338 6.51 -9.99 17.22
N HIS A 339 6.54 -10.07 15.89
CA HIS A 339 6.99 -8.95 15.05
C HIS A 339 6.06 -7.73 15.17
N LEU A 340 4.81 -7.91 15.62
CA LEU A 340 3.88 -6.82 15.89
C LEU A 340 4.21 -6.02 17.17
N ASP A 341 5.08 -6.54 18.05
CA ASP A 341 5.33 -5.93 19.36
C ASP A 341 5.99 -4.55 19.27
N MET A 342 6.77 -4.28 18.22
CA MET A 342 7.32 -2.95 17.98
C MET A 342 6.21 -1.92 17.73
N ALA A 343 5.24 -2.26 16.86
CA ALA A 343 4.11 -1.39 16.56
C ALA A 343 3.16 -1.25 17.76
N ARG A 344 2.87 -2.34 18.49
CA ARG A 344 2.09 -2.32 19.74
C ARG A 344 2.73 -1.39 20.76
N GLY A 345 4.04 -1.56 21.00
CA GLY A 345 4.81 -0.73 21.93
C GLY A 345 4.74 0.74 21.56
N GLN A 346 4.96 1.07 20.29
CA GLN A 346 4.91 2.45 19.81
C GLN A 346 3.52 3.09 20.01
N ILE A 347 2.43 2.38 19.69
CA ILE A 347 1.05 2.87 19.92
C ILE A 347 0.77 3.04 21.41
N ASP A 348 1.17 2.08 22.25
CA ASP A 348 0.96 2.13 23.69
C ASP A 348 1.78 3.24 24.37
N GLU A 349 3.01 3.51 23.92
CA GLU A 349 3.82 4.60 24.43
C GLU A 349 3.22 5.98 24.09
N MET A 350 2.61 6.15 22.91
CA MET A 350 1.87 7.38 22.59
C MET A 350 0.61 7.51 23.45
N TRP A 351 -0.12 6.42 23.64
CA TRP A 351 -1.31 6.40 24.50
C TRP A 351 -0.99 6.81 25.94
N LYS A 352 0.10 6.28 26.52
CA LYS A 352 0.56 6.63 27.89
C LYS A 352 0.91 8.10 28.06
N ARG A 353 1.36 8.77 27.00
CA ARG A 353 1.69 10.20 26.98
C ARG A 353 0.48 11.07 26.67
N GLY A 354 -0.65 10.45 26.34
CA GLY A 354 -1.88 11.15 26.04
C GLY A 354 -2.49 11.83 27.26
N ARG A 355 -3.46 12.69 27.00
CA ARG A 355 -4.21 13.42 28.01
C ARG A 355 -5.61 13.72 27.50
N GLU A 356 -6.50 14.05 28.41
CA GLU A 356 -7.84 14.52 28.06
C GLU A 356 -7.79 16.00 27.68
N GLU A 357 -8.28 16.33 26.48
CA GLU A 357 -8.48 17.70 26.00
C GLU A 357 -9.88 17.80 25.37
N ASN A 358 -10.67 18.78 25.81
CA ASN A 358 -12.02 19.04 25.27
C ASN A 358 -12.94 17.80 25.25
N GLY A 359 -12.79 16.89 26.23
CA GLY A 359 -13.58 15.65 26.32
C GLY A 359 -13.14 14.54 25.35
N GLN A 360 -11.97 14.68 24.71
CA GLN A 360 -11.36 13.67 23.86
C GLN A 360 -9.98 13.27 24.42
N TRP A 361 -9.63 11.99 24.29
CA TRP A 361 -8.27 11.54 24.57
C TRP A 361 -7.37 11.86 23.37
N VAL A 362 -6.38 12.72 23.59
CA VAL A 362 -5.41 13.12 22.58
C VAL A 362 -4.03 12.55 22.90
N VAL A 363 -3.25 12.22 21.89
CA VAL A 363 -1.89 11.70 21.98
C VAL A 363 -0.93 12.64 21.24
N PRO A 364 0.35 12.72 21.63
CA PRO A 364 1.29 13.61 20.96
C PRO A 364 1.67 13.07 19.58
N HIS A 365 1.68 13.93 18.56
CA HIS A 365 2.14 13.57 17.22
C HIS A 365 3.55 14.09 16.91
N LYS A 366 4.07 15.04 17.71
CA LYS A 366 5.37 15.65 17.47
C LYS A 366 6.20 15.80 18.75
N HIS A 367 7.50 16.01 18.58
CA HIS A 367 8.44 16.30 19.66
C HIS A 367 9.41 17.44 19.28
N TYR A 368 9.45 18.50 20.09
CA TYR A 368 10.35 19.66 19.95
C TYR A 368 11.36 19.69 21.09
N ASP A 369 12.24 20.68 21.13
CA ASP A 369 13.17 20.85 22.25
C ASP A 369 12.42 21.14 23.57
N GLY A 370 11.24 21.74 23.47
CA GLY A 370 10.29 21.92 24.58
C GLY A 370 9.53 20.66 25.01
N GLY A 371 9.71 19.52 24.32
CA GLY A 371 9.05 18.24 24.61
C GLY A 371 7.91 17.87 23.65
N TRP A 372 7.04 16.97 24.09
CA TRP A 372 5.89 16.48 23.33
C TRP A 372 4.88 17.59 22.99
N THR A 373 4.42 17.61 21.74
CA THR A 373 3.53 18.63 21.19
C THR A 373 2.61 18.03 20.10
N ASP A 374 1.82 18.88 19.45
CA ASP A 374 0.86 18.50 18.39
C ASP A 374 -0.08 17.39 18.86
N PHE A 375 -0.73 17.60 20.01
CA PHE A 375 -1.67 16.64 20.57
C PHE A 375 -2.93 16.57 19.70
N LYS A 376 -3.23 15.38 19.18
CA LYS A 376 -4.36 15.11 18.30
C LYS A 376 -5.14 13.88 18.79
N PRO A 377 -6.42 13.73 18.44
CA PRO A 377 -7.16 12.51 18.73
C PRO A 377 -6.39 11.28 18.23
N ALA A 378 -6.31 10.24 19.07
CA ALA A 378 -5.65 9.00 18.66
C ALA A 378 -6.33 8.43 17.39
N ASN A 379 -5.53 7.94 16.44
CA ASN A 379 -6.04 7.40 15.18
C ASN A 379 -6.30 5.88 15.31
N PRO A 380 -7.56 5.41 15.19
CA PRO A 380 -7.88 3.98 15.29
C PRO A 380 -7.45 3.15 14.08
N LEU A 381 -7.04 3.78 12.96
CA LEU A 381 -6.52 3.08 11.78
C LEU A 381 -5.38 2.11 12.16
N TYR A 382 -4.38 2.59 12.90
CA TYR A 382 -3.19 1.82 13.22
C TYR A 382 -3.45 0.56 14.05
N PRO A 383 -4.20 0.61 15.17
CA PRO A 383 -4.56 -0.61 15.89
C PRO A 383 -5.53 -1.52 15.11
N ILE A 384 -6.30 -1.01 14.13
CA ILE A 384 -7.12 -1.88 13.25
C ILE A 384 -6.24 -2.79 12.41
N TYR A 385 -5.11 -2.31 11.88
CA TYR A 385 -4.17 -3.16 11.13
C TYR A 385 -3.47 -4.19 12.03
N LEU A 386 -3.16 -3.83 13.27
CA LEU A 386 -2.68 -4.80 14.27
C LEU A 386 -3.71 -5.90 14.50
N TRP A 387 -4.94 -5.51 14.83
CA TRP A 387 -6.03 -6.46 15.07
C TRP A 387 -6.34 -7.31 13.85
N TYR A 388 -6.36 -6.75 12.64
CA TYR A 388 -6.59 -7.52 11.43
C TYR A 388 -5.49 -8.59 11.20
N THR A 389 -4.25 -8.22 11.48
CA THR A 389 -3.09 -9.10 11.33
C THR A 389 -3.08 -10.19 12.40
N SER A 390 -3.31 -9.83 13.67
CA SER A 390 -3.19 -10.72 14.83
C SER A 390 -4.47 -11.49 15.15
N MET A 391 -5.64 -10.87 14.95
CA MET A 391 -6.96 -11.26 15.44
C MET A 391 -6.99 -11.55 16.95
N GLU A 392 -6.15 -10.88 17.73
CA GLU A 392 -6.09 -11.00 19.20
C GLU A 392 -6.91 -9.91 19.90
N ASP A 393 -7.46 -10.26 21.07
CA ASP A 393 -8.32 -9.38 21.86
C ASP A 393 -7.55 -8.16 22.41
N GLU A 394 -6.26 -8.29 22.73
CA GLU A 394 -5.47 -7.15 23.20
C GLU A 394 -5.29 -6.07 22.13
N ASP A 395 -5.20 -6.45 20.85
CA ASP A 395 -5.16 -5.49 19.75
C ASP A 395 -6.56 -4.93 19.46
N LEU A 396 -7.62 -5.72 19.71
CA LEU A 396 -8.99 -5.23 19.69
C LEU A 396 -9.23 -4.13 20.73
N ASP A 397 -8.75 -4.33 21.96
CA ASP A 397 -8.84 -3.34 23.04
C ASP A 397 -8.12 -2.03 22.67
N ARG A 398 -7.02 -2.10 21.90
CA ARG A 398 -6.34 -0.89 21.39
C ARG A 398 -7.19 -0.11 20.40
N VAL A 399 -8.04 -0.78 19.61
CA VAL A 399 -9.01 -0.11 18.74
C VAL A 399 -10.12 0.50 19.60
N LEU A 400 -10.72 -0.31 20.49
CA LEU A 400 -11.90 0.06 21.25
C LEU A 400 -11.66 1.17 22.29
N ARG A 401 -10.43 1.36 22.76
CA ARG A 401 -10.10 2.47 23.66
C ARG A 401 -10.08 3.83 22.97
N VAL A 402 -9.96 3.88 21.64
CA VAL A 402 -9.87 5.13 20.88
C VAL A 402 -11.27 5.72 20.70
N SER A 403 -11.45 6.98 21.08
CA SER A 403 -12.69 7.71 20.77
C SER A 403 -12.71 8.04 19.27
N VAL A 404 -13.68 7.48 18.55
CA VAL A 404 -13.84 7.68 17.11
C VAL A 404 -14.71 8.92 16.88
N PRO A 405 -14.24 9.93 16.12
CA PRO A 405 -15.07 11.06 15.72
C PRO A 405 -16.29 10.60 14.91
N GLU A 406 -17.44 11.25 15.09
CA GLU A 406 -18.69 10.91 14.38
C GLU A 406 -18.52 10.85 12.84
N HIS A 407 -17.66 11.70 12.28
CA HIS A 407 -17.41 11.72 10.83
C HIS A 407 -16.67 10.48 10.29
N SER A 408 -16.10 9.67 11.19
CA SER A 408 -15.41 8.43 10.86
C SER A 408 -16.29 7.19 11.11
N THR A 409 -17.50 7.34 11.65
CA THR A 409 -18.42 6.21 11.90
C THR A 409 -19.41 5.95 10.77
N TYR A 410 -19.51 6.82 9.77
CA TYR A 410 -20.33 6.59 8.57
C TYR A 410 -19.49 6.27 7.33
N VAL A 411 -20.15 5.69 6.31
CA VAL A 411 -19.52 5.47 4.99
C VAL A 411 -19.32 6.82 4.31
N ASP A 412 -18.07 7.15 4.05
CA ASP A 412 -17.61 8.43 3.53
C ASP A 412 -17.33 8.38 2.02
N VAL A 413 -17.60 9.50 1.35
CA VAL A 413 -17.31 9.73 -0.08
C VAL A 413 -16.27 10.84 -0.17
N PRO A 414 -14.97 10.51 -0.11
CA PRO A 414 -13.90 11.50 -0.03
C PRO A 414 -13.93 12.49 -1.20
N THR A 415 -13.55 13.73 -0.92
CA THR A 415 -13.55 14.83 -1.91
C THR A 415 -12.18 15.14 -2.49
N GLN A 416 -11.13 14.73 -1.78
CA GLN A 416 -9.71 14.93 -2.09
C GLN A 416 -8.87 13.73 -1.58
N SER A 417 -7.68 13.56 -2.14
CA SER A 417 -6.63 12.73 -1.56
C SER A 417 -5.90 13.49 -0.44
N GLY A 418 -5.46 12.80 0.60
CA GLY A 418 -4.70 13.37 1.72
C GLY A 418 -5.55 13.82 2.91
N THR A 419 -5.00 14.68 3.77
CA THR A 419 -5.67 15.08 5.02
C THR A 419 -6.67 16.22 4.78
N GLY A 420 -7.96 15.95 4.99
CA GLY A 420 -9.03 16.94 4.87
C GLY A 420 -9.10 17.92 6.05
N LYS A 421 -9.94 18.95 5.91
CA LYS A 421 -10.15 19.98 6.96
C LYS A 421 -10.69 19.44 8.28
N ASN A 422 -11.34 18.27 8.24
CA ASN A 422 -11.84 17.56 9.43
C ASN A 422 -10.75 16.71 10.12
N GLY A 423 -9.52 16.71 9.62
CA GLY A 423 -8.40 15.95 10.15
C GLY A 423 -8.36 14.48 9.71
N LYS A 424 -9.35 14.02 8.93
CA LYS A 424 -9.37 12.66 8.39
C LYS A 424 -8.42 12.58 7.19
N ASN A 425 -7.50 11.63 7.25
CA ASN A 425 -6.63 11.31 6.11
C ASN A 425 -7.35 10.35 5.16
N THR A 426 -7.49 10.76 3.90
CA THR A 426 -8.11 10.02 2.82
C THR A 426 -7.15 9.87 1.63
N LYS A 427 -5.85 9.69 1.89
CA LYS A 427 -4.85 9.37 0.85
C LYS A 427 -5.35 8.21 -0.01
N HIS A 428 -5.19 8.36 -1.32
CA HIS A 428 -5.72 7.45 -2.36
C HIS A 428 -7.25 7.26 -2.32
N PHE A 429 -7.99 8.22 -1.75
CA PHE A 429 -9.44 8.17 -1.55
C PHE A 429 -9.91 6.97 -0.70
N ASN A 430 -9.03 6.46 0.18
CA ASN A 430 -9.36 5.42 1.15
C ASN A 430 -9.82 6.07 2.46
N ALA A 431 -11.07 5.83 2.86
CA ALA A 431 -11.69 6.59 3.96
C ALA A 431 -12.54 5.72 4.91
N ASN A 432 -12.76 4.45 4.60
CA ASN A 432 -13.84 3.66 5.20
C ASN A 432 -13.35 2.50 6.09
N TRP A 433 -12.16 2.64 6.67
CA TRP A 433 -11.54 1.64 7.55
C TRP A 433 -12.34 1.37 8.83
N MET A 434 -12.94 2.39 9.48
CA MET A 434 -13.83 2.19 10.64
C MET A 434 -15.14 1.49 10.26
N PRO A 435 -15.94 1.98 9.29
CA PRO A 435 -17.13 1.29 8.82
C PRO A 435 -16.90 -0.18 8.43
N TRP A 436 -15.78 -0.46 7.75
CA TRP A 436 -15.39 -1.83 7.41
C TRP A 436 -15.07 -2.67 8.65
N PHE A 437 -14.32 -2.10 9.61
CA PHE A 437 -13.98 -2.78 10.86
C PHE A 437 -15.24 -3.15 11.69
N GLU A 438 -16.23 -2.27 11.76
CA GLU A 438 -17.52 -2.56 12.39
C GLU A 438 -18.27 -3.66 11.63
N TYR A 439 -18.31 -3.57 10.30
CA TYR A 439 -18.97 -4.56 9.44
C TYR A 439 -18.41 -5.96 9.63
N ILE A 440 -17.09 -6.10 9.53
CA ILE A 440 -16.42 -7.40 9.51
C ILE A 440 -16.50 -8.13 10.88
N ARG A 441 -16.90 -7.40 11.92
CA ARG A 441 -17.21 -7.89 13.27
C ARG A 441 -18.71 -8.14 13.50
N GLY A 442 -19.56 -7.88 12.50
CA GLY A 442 -21.00 -8.06 12.57
C GLY A 442 -21.76 -6.89 13.24
N GLU A 443 -21.10 -5.75 13.45
CA GLU A 443 -21.67 -4.57 14.12
C GLU A 443 -22.39 -3.63 13.12
N ARG A 444 -22.24 -3.87 11.81
CA ARG A 444 -22.78 -3.00 10.75
C ARG A 444 -23.28 -3.75 9.51
N ALA A 445 -24.47 -4.30 9.55
CA ALA A 445 -25.01 -5.15 8.47
C ALA A 445 -25.28 -4.43 7.14
N ASP A 446 -25.54 -3.12 7.14
CA ASP A 446 -25.87 -2.35 5.92
C ASP A 446 -24.63 -1.92 5.12
N TYR A 447 -23.43 -2.13 5.66
CA TYR A 447 -22.19 -1.66 5.08
C TYR A 447 -21.96 -2.06 3.61
N PRO A 448 -22.21 -3.32 3.17
CA PRO A 448 -21.90 -3.73 1.79
C PRO A 448 -22.61 -2.89 0.73
N GLU A 449 -23.90 -2.62 0.91
CA GLU A 449 -24.66 -1.80 -0.04
C GLU A 449 -24.23 -0.34 0.04
N ARG A 450 -24.02 0.19 1.26
CA ARG A 450 -23.60 1.58 1.47
C ARG A 450 -22.24 1.91 0.86
N ILE A 451 -21.25 1.03 1.02
CA ILE A 451 -19.90 1.29 0.48
C ILE A 451 -19.88 1.18 -1.05
N LEU A 452 -20.66 0.26 -1.63
CA LEU A 452 -20.78 0.16 -3.09
C LEU A 452 -21.49 1.39 -3.68
N GLU A 453 -22.57 1.87 -3.04
CA GLU A 453 -23.23 3.14 -3.39
C GLU A 453 -22.25 4.33 -3.32
N ALA A 454 -21.47 4.42 -2.24
CA ALA A 454 -20.46 5.45 -2.04
C ALA A 454 -19.36 5.41 -3.12
N ASN A 455 -18.92 4.22 -3.54
CA ASN A 455 -17.95 4.08 -4.63
C ASN A 455 -18.53 4.51 -5.99
N PHE A 456 -19.81 4.25 -6.27
CA PHE A 456 -20.47 4.83 -7.45
C PHE A 456 -20.54 6.35 -7.40
N GLU A 457 -20.84 6.93 -6.23
CA GLU A 457 -20.85 8.39 -6.07
C GLU A 457 -19.47 9.00 -6.29
N LEU A 458 -18.43 8.41 -5.69
CA LEU A 458 -17.04 8.83 -5.88
C LEU A 458 -16.64 8.76 -7.36
N MET A 459 -16.88 7.64 -8.02
CA MET A 459 -16.58 7.49 -9.45
C MET A 459 -17.31 8.54 -10.30
N ASN A 460 -18.60 8.82 -10.02
CA ASN A 460 -19.35 9.85 -10.75
C ASN A 460 -18.74 11.24 -10.55
N ARG A 461 -18.34 11.57 -9.31
CA ARG A 461 -17.65 12.83 -8.99
C ARG A 461 -16.33 12.95 -9.75
N GLN A 462 -15.52 11.89 -9.76
CA GLN A 462 -14.22 11.89 -10.42
C GLN A 462 -14.36 11.95 -11.95
N LEU A 463 -15.32 11.24 -12.53
CA LEU A 463 -15.64 11.36 -13.97
C LEU A 463 -16.07 12.78 -14.33
N ALA A 464 -16.88 13.44 -13.48
CA ALA A 464 -17.28 14.83 -13.69
C ALA A 464 -16.07 15.79 -13.62
N LYS A 465 -15.20 15.63 -12.62
CA LYS A 465 -13.94 16.41 -12.53
C LYS A 465 -13.06 16.17 -13.76
N MET A 466 -12.81 14.92 -14.11
CA MET A 466 -12.00 14.52 -15.26
C MET A 466 -12.50 15.12 -16.58
N ARG A 467 -13.82 15.13 -16.80
CA ARG A 467 -14.46 15.66 -18.02
C ARG A 467 -14.60 17.18 -18.05
N SER A 468 -14.32 17.87 -16.95
CA SER A 468 -14.36 19.33 -16.88
C SER A 468 -13.17 19.99 -17.60
N GLU A 469 -13.22 21.31 -17.74
CA GLU A 469 -12.10 22.11 -18.27
C GLU A 469 -10.84 21.95 -17.41
N ALA A 470 -10.99 21.95 -16.08
CA ALA A 470 -9.90 21.71 -15.14
C ALA A 470 -9.29 20.30 -15.27
N GLY A 471 -10.00 19.36 -15.91
CA GLY A 471 -9.53 18.00 -16.17
C GLY A 471 -8.87 17.81 -17.54
N ASP A 472 -8.74 18.84 -18.39
CA ASP A 472 -8.01 18.74 -19.67
C ASP A 472 -6.49 18.80 -19.42
N PRO A 473 -5.74 17.71 -19.70
CA PRO A 473 -4.30 17.70 -19.46
C PRO A 473 -3.51 18.71 -20.28
N ARG A 474 -4.08 19.22 -21.38
CA ARG A 474 -3.46 20.28 -22.18
C ARG A 474 -3.50 21.66 -21.50
N GLN A 475 -4.39 21.84 -20.52
CA GLN A 475 -4.52 23.06 -19.72
C GLN A 475 -3.70 22.99 -18.43
N TRP A 476 -3.09 21.83 -18.11
CA TRP A 476 -2.25 21.68 -16.92
C TRP A 476 -0.85 22.29 -17.06
N ILE A 477 -0.63 23.02 -18.16
CA ILE A 477 0.61 23.72 -18.46
C ILE A 477 0.50 25.12 -17.82
N GLY A 478 0.59 25.19 -16.50
CA GLY A 478 0.89 26.45 -15.82
C GLY A 478 2.32 26.90 -16.15
N GLU A 479 2.54 28.21 -16.31
CA GLU A 479 3.87 28.79 -16.52
C GLU A 479 4.70 28.63 -15.24
N GLY A 480 5.45 27.53 -15.14
CA GLY A 480 6.38 27.23 -14.06
C GLY A 480 5.94 26.07 -13.15
N PRO A 481 6.86 25.44 -12.40
CA PRO A 481 6.51 24.50 -11.31
C PRO A 481 5.70 25.14 -10.17
N TRP A 482 5.44 26.44 -10.27
CA TRP A 482 4.98 27.38 -9.23
C TRP A 482 3.51 27.85 -9.36
N ALA A 483 2.72 27.26 -10.25
CA ALA A 483 1.34 27.71 -10.45
C ALA A 483 0.44 27.18 -9.31
N GLU A 484 -0.19 28.08 -8.55
CA GLU A 484 -1.14 27.87 -7.43
C GLU A 484 -2.40 27.02 -7.78
N ASP A 485 -2.44 26.40 -8.96
CA ASP A 485 -3.57 25.64 -9.48
C ASP A 485 -3.51 24.18 -8.97
N ILE A 486 -3.59 24.04 -7.63
CA ILE A 486 -3.70 22.82 -6.82
C ILE A 486 -2.68 21.73 -7.24
N ASN A 487 -1.44 21.84 -6.74
CA ASN A 487 -0.36 20.84 -6.76
C ASN A 487 -0.17 20.09 -8.09
N GLY A 488 0.50 20.72 -9.06
CA GLY A 488 0.61 20.24 -10.44
C GLY A 488 0.93 18.74 -10.62
N ILE A 489 1.76 18.13 -9.78
CA ILE A 489 2.19 16.74 -9.98
C ILE A 489 1.17 15.68 -9.50
N HIS A 490 0.30 16.00 -8.55
CA HIS A 490 -0.71 15.06 -8.01
C HIS A 490 -1.97 14.92 -8.88
N LYS A 491 -2.04 15.60 -10.05
CA LYS A 491 -3.29 15.72 -10.82
C LYS A 491 -3.87 14.37 -11.26
N TRP A 492 -3.06 13.37 -11.55
CA TRP A 492 -3.58 12.05 -11.95
C TRP A 492 -4.37 11.37 -10.83
N GLN A 493 -3.96 11.54 -9.57
CA GLN A 493 -4.70 11.03 -8.42
C GLN A 493 -6.06 11.72 -8.31
N GLU A 494 -6.07 13.05 -8.35
CA GLU A 494 -7.31 13.83 -8.21
C GLU A 494 -8.32 13.60 -9.34
N MET A 495 -7.84 13.21 -10.53
CA MET A 495 -8.65 13.00 -11.72
C MET A 495 -9.01 11.52 -11.96
N CYS A 496 -8.41 10.59 -11.21
CA CYS A 496 -8.64 9.17 -11.40
C CYS A 496 -10.08 8.79 -11.00
N PRO A 497 -10.87 8.16 -11.89
CA PRO A 497 -12.19 7.65 -11.54
C PRO A 497 -12.15 6.21 -11.03
N VAL A 498 -10.97 5.59 -10.94
CA VAL A 498 -10.79 4.15 -10.66
C VAL A 498 -10.47 3.95 -9.18
N TYR A 499 -11.46 4.25 -8.32
CA TYR A 499 -11.40 4.05 -6.87
C TYR A 499 -12.48 3.08 -6.41
N PHE A 500 -12.10 2.04 -5.67
CA PHE A 500 -12.98 0.90 -5.35
C PHE A 500 -12.68 0.26 -3.99
N GLU A 501 -12.40 1.09 -2.97
CA GLU A 501 -12.15 0.64 -1.59
C GLU A 501 -13.16 -0.44 -1.14
N GLY A 502 -14.45 -0.26 -1.44
CA GLY A 502 -15.50 -1.21 -1.08
C GLY A 502 -15.39 -2.56 -1.78
N LEU A 503 -15.09 -2.60 -3.09
CA LEU A 503 -14.90 -3.87 -3.79
C LEU A 503 -13.77 -4.68 -3.15
N LEU A 504 -12.66 -4.02 -2.81
CA LEU A 504 -11.54 -4.70 -2.18
C LEU A 504 -11.94 -5.23 -0.81
N GLN A 505 -12.53 -4.38 0.03
CA GLN A 505 -12.92 -4.72 1.40
C GLN A 505 -13.90 -5.88 1.47
N LEU A 506 -14.94 -5.84 0.63
CA LEU A 506 -15.99 -6.86 0.60
C LEU A 506 -15.51 -8.17 -0.01
N THR A 507 -14.74 -8.12 -1.11
CA THR A 507 -14.31 -9.36 -1.78
C THR A 507 -13.16 -10.04 -1.03
N LEU A 508 -12.17 -9.29 -0.55
CA LEU A 508 -10.96 -9.87 0.05
C LEU A 508 -11.05 -10.10 1.56
N GLY A 509 -12.04 -9.46 2.22
CA GLY A 509 -12.16 -9.47 3.68
C GLY A 509 -10.96 -8.82 4.34
N ALA A 510 -10.60 -7.61 3.90
CA ALA A 510 -9.35 -6.94 4.26
C ALA A 510 -9.51 -5.42 4.29
N PRO A 511 -8.73 -4.68 5.10
CA PRO A 511 -8.62 -3.26 4.89
C PRO A 511 -7.90 -2.98 3.55
N MET A 512 -7.96 -1.73 3.08
CA MET A 512 -7.04 -1.27 2.04
C MET A 512 -5.59 -1.43 2.53
N HIS A 513 -4.62 -1.35 1.62
CA HIS A 513 -3.21 -1.24 1.98
C HIS A 513 -2.94 0.11 2.66
N LEU A 514 -1.89 0.16 3.48
CA LEU A 514 -1.33 1.44 3.93
C LEU A 514 -0.69 2.15 2.73
N SER A 515 -1.06 3.41 2.52
CA SER A 515 -0.71 4.17 1.31
C SER A 515 0.79 4.31 1.06
N HIS A 516 1.61 4.38 2.11
CA HIS A 516 3.06 4.54 1.97
C HIS A 516 3.77 3.18 1.89
N GLY A 517 3.40 2.35 0.92
CA GLY A 517 4.12 1.10 0.61
C GLY A 517 3.65 -0.16 1.32
N GLY A 518 2.44 -0.19 1.89
CA GLY A 518 1.88 -1.40 2.48
C GLY A 518 1.52 -2.45 1.43
N LEU A 519 1.94 -3.71 1.62
CA LEU A 519 1.47 -4.81 0.77
C LEU A 519 -0.04 -5.01 0.96
N GLN A 520 -0.76 -5.44 -0.08
CA GLN A 520 -2.17 -5.75 0.04
C GLN A 520 -2.37 -7.13 0.69
N HIS A 521 -2.50 -7.16 2.02
CA HIS A 521 -2.90 -8.36 2.75
C HIS A 521 -4.40 -8.66 2.53
N ALA A 522 -4.78 -9.93 2.60
CA ALA A 522 -6.17 -10.36 2.47
C ALA A 522 -6.45 -11.64 3.27
N ARG A 523 -7.72 -11.87 3.63
CA ARG A 523 -8.14 -13.18 4.14
C ARG A 523 -8.24 -14.19 3.01
N VAL A 524 -8.74 -13.76 1.84
CA VAL A 524 -8.81 -14.56 0.62
C VAL A 524 -8.59 -13.73 -0.64
N ARG A 525 -8.24 -14.41 -1.74
CA ARG A 525 -8.31 -13.87 -3.11
C ARG A 525 -8.89 -14.87 -4.09
N TYR A 526 -9.22 -14.43 -5.30
CA TYR A 526 -9.95 -15.24 -6.29
C TYR A 526 -9.20 -15.40 -7.60
N PHE A 527 -9.55 -16.45 -8.33
CA PHE A 527 -9.15 -16.65 -9.71
C PHE A 527 -10.32 -17.16 -10.56
N ASP A 528 -10.38 -16.66 -11.79
CA ASP A 528 -11.29 -17.13 -12.82
C ASP A 528 -10.78 -18.46 -13.36
N ALA A 529 -11.49 -19.55 -13.04
CA ALA A 529 -11.02 -20.90 -13.35
C ALA A 529 -11.05 -21.21 -14.85
N GLU A 530 -11.98 -20.61 -15.57
CA GLU A 530 -12.18 -20.82 -17.00
C GLU A 530 -11.12 -20.06 -17.80
N ARG A 531 -10.91 -18.79 -17.47
CA ARG A 531 -9.93 -17.92 -18.16
C ARG A 531 -8.51 -18.06 -17.62
N ARG A 532 -8.33 -18.79 -16.51
CA ARG A 532 -7.04 -19.04 -15.85
C ARG A 532 -6.27 -17.76 -15.52
N ARG A 533 -6.96 -16.79 -14.91
CA ARG A 533 -6.41 -15.46 -14.54
C ARG A 533 -6.82 -15.06 -13.12
N PRO A 534 -6.12 -14.11 -12.48
CA PRO A 534 -6.56 -13.55 -11.20
C PRO A 534 -7.93 -12.87 -11.29
N GLY A 535 -8.58 -12.80 -10.14
CA GLY A 535 -9.84 -12.09 -9.95
C GLY A 535 -11.08 -12.97 -10.07
N LEU A 536 -12.23 -12.40 -9.70
CA LEU A 536 -13.51 -13.05 -9.81
C LEU A 536 -13.87 -13.33 -11.28
N PRO A 537 -14.50 -14.48 -11.59
CA PRO A 537 -15.10 -14.70 -12.89
C PRO A 537 -16.14 -13.63 -13.24
N GLU A 538 -16.48 -13.56 -14.52
CA GLU A 538 -17.68 -12.84 -14.95
C GLU A 538 -18.91 -13.37 -14.21
N ASP A 539 -19.86 -12.49 -13.89
CA ASP A 539 -21.11 -12.77 -13.15
C ASP A 539 -20.97 -13.26 -11.71
N VAL A 540 -19.76 -13.47 -11.18
CA VAL A 540 -19.58 -13.89 -9.79
C VAL A 540 -19.33 -12.69 -8.90
N ALA A 541 -20.17 -12.51 -7.88
CA ALA A 541 -19.98 -11.56 -6.79
C ALA A 541 -19.51 -12.29 -5.52
N ALA A 542 -18.71 -11.63 -4.70
CA ALA A 542 -18.14 -12.21 -3.48
C ALA A 542 -18.19 -11.27 -2.29
N LEU A 543 -18.64 -11.80 -1.15
CA LEU A 543 -18.80 -11.05 0.09
C LEU A 543 -18.19 -11.82 1.27
N VAL A 544 -17.12 -11.29 1.85
CA VAL A 544 -16.62 -11.73 3.15
C VAL A 544 -17.43 -11.02 4.22
N GLU A 545 -18.31 -11.75 4.88
CA GLU A 545 -19.30 -11.21 5.82
C GLU A 545 -18.75 -11.03 7.23
N LYS A 546 -17.79 -11.87 7.61
CA LYS A 546 -17.24 -11.91 8.97
C LYS A 546 -15.84 -12.48 8.96
N LEU A 547 -14.98 -11.96 9.83
CA LEU A 547 -13.68 -12.55 10.16
C LEU A 547 -13.64 -13.07 11.59
N GLU A 548 -12.97 -14.20 11.75
CA GLU A 548 -12.58 -14.78 13.03
C GLU A 548 -11.09 -15.12 13.00
N LYS A 549 -10.51 -15.43 14.17
CA LYS A 549 -9.07 -15.72 14.32
C LYS A 549 -8.61 -16.88 13.42
N ASP A 550 -9.48 -17.86 13.23
CA ASP A 550 -9.24 -19.14 12.58
C ASP A 550 -10.35 -19.49 11.58
N GLY A 551 -11.04 -18.47 11.06
CA GLY A 551 -12.09 -18.67 10.08
C GLY A 551 -12.66 -17.37 9.50
N MET A 552 -13.60 -17.54 8.58
CA MET A 552 -14.38 -16.47 7.98
C MET A 552 -15.71 -16.98 7.46
N ARG A 553 -16.66 -16.07 7.22
CA ARG A 553 -17.87 -16.33 6.44
C ARG A 553 -17.76 -15.68 5.07
N LEU A 554 -17.92 -16.49 4.01
CA LEU A 554 -17.84 -16.05 2.62
C LEU A 554 -19.12 -16.42 1.88
N THR A 555 -19.76 -15.43 1.25
CA THR A 555 -20.88 -15.66 0.33
C THR A 555 -20.45 -15.40 -1.11
N LEU A 556 -20.77 -16.33 -1.99
CA LEU A 556 -20.57 -16.22 -3.43
C LEU A 556 -21.91 -16.33 -4.14
N VAL A 557 -22.12 -15.47 -5.14
CA VAL A 557 -23.36 -15.44 -5.93
C VAL A 557 -23.02 -15.38 -7.41
N ASN A 558 -23.59 -16.30 -8.20
CA ASN A 558 -23.59 -16.20 -9.65
C ASN A 558 -24.85 -15.46 -10.11
N VAL A 559 -24.69 -14.23 -10.60
CA VAL A 559 -25.81 -13.40 -11.06
C VAL A 559 -26.32 -13.79 -12.45
N SER A 560 -25.61 -14.67 -13.17
CA SER A 560 -26.05 -15.18 -14.48
C SER A 560 -27.13 -16.23 -14.32
N LEU A 561 -28.26 -16.04 -14.99
CA LEU A 561 -29.34 -17.03 -15.05
C LEU A 561 -29.10 -18.13 -16.10
N PHE A 562 -28.03 -18.03 -16.88
CA PHE A 562 -27.79 -18.88 -18.05
C PHE A 562 -26.49 -19.67 -17.96
N GLU A 563 -25.44 -19.06 -17.44
CA GLU A 563 -24.10 -19.65 -17.42
C GLU A 563 -23.74 -20.13 -16.02
N ALA A 564 -23.14 -21.32 -15.93
CA ALA A 564 -22.46 -21.74 -14.71
C ALA A 564 -21.09 -21.06 -14.68
N ARG A 565 -20.59 -20.73 -13.49
CA ARG A 565 -19.27 -20.11 -13.31
C ARG A 565 -18.44 -20.92 -12.34
N GLU A 566 -17.13 -20.99 -12.58
CA GLU A 566 -16.19 -21.67 -11.70
C GLU A 566 -15.12 -20.70 -11.20
N VAL A 567 -15.02 -20.57 -9.89
CA VAL A 567 -14.05 -19.71 -9.20
C VAL A 567 -13.11 -20.56 -8.36
N VAL A 568 -11.81 -20.22 -8.36
CA VAL A 568 -10.87 -20.74 -7.37
C VAL A 568 -10.69 -19.70 -6.28
N VAL A 569 -10.94 -20.08 -5.04
CA VAL A 569 -10.65 -19.26 -3.86
C VAL A 569 -9.31 -19.68 -3.29
N GLN A 570 -8.45 -18.71 -2.99
CA GLN A 570 -7.15 -18.91 -2.34
C GLN A 570 -7.17 -18.35 -0.92
N ALA A 571 -6.56 -19.08 0.01
CA ALA A 571 -6.36 -18.68 1.40
C ALA A 571 -5.20 -17.64 1.51
N GLY A 572 -5.52 -16.39 1.80
CA GLY A 572 -4.57 -15.27 1.84
C GLY A 572 -4.26 -14.65 0.47
N SER A 573 -3.74 -13.42 0.45
CA SER A 573 -3.30 -12.73 -0.79
C SER A 573 -2.17 -13.47 -1.50
N PHE A 574 -1.27 -14.09 -0.73
CA PHE A 574 -0.03 -14.69 -1.19
C PHE A 574 0.01 -16.21 -0.92
N GLY A 575 -1.15 -16.80 -0.59
CA GLY A 575 -1.25 -18.23 -0.31
C GLY A 575 -0.59 -18.61 1.01
N GLU A 576 -0.44 -17.66 1.92
CA GLU A 576 0.19 -17.78 3.23
C GLU A 576 -0.71 -18.50 4.25
N HIS A 577 -2.02 -18.56 4.01
CA HIS A 577 -2.96 -19.31 4.85
C HIS A 577 -3.25 -20.71 4.26
N ALA A 578 -3.95 -21.55 5.01
CA ALA A 578 -4.45 -22.84 4.56
C ALA A 578 -5.91 -23.03 5.02
N PHE A 579 -6.80 -23.37 4.10
CA PHE A 579 -8.14 -23.82 4.43
C PHE A 579 -8.09 -25.21 5.05
N GLU A 580 -8.85 -25.39 6.13
CA GLU A 580 -9.03 -26.66 6.80
C GLU A 580 -10.30 -27.33 6.28
N SER A 581 -11.45 -26.68 6.47
CA SER A 581 -12.75 -27.15 6.01
C SER A 581 -13.68 -25.99 5.63
N ALA A 582 -14.73 -26.29 4.88
CA ALA A 582 -15.81 -25.37 4.57
C ALA A 582 -17.17 -26.03 4.82
N ALA A 583 -18.01 -25.39 5.63
CA ALA A 583 -19.41 -25.74 5.80
C ALA A 583 -20.27 -24.91 4.86
N VAL A 584 -21.10 -25.55 4.04
CA VAL A 584 -22.01 -24.90 3.10
C VAL A 584 -23.33 -24.63 3.81
N LEU A 585 -23.73 -23.38 3.88
CA LEU A 585 -24.97 -22.93 4.51
C LEU A 585 -26.03 -22.62 3.43
N ASN A 586 -27.27 -23.05 3.67
CA ASN A 586 -28.42 -22.63 2.87
C ASN A 586 -28.85 -21.19 3.21
N GLU A 587 -29.88 -20.65 2.51
CA GLU A 587 -30.41 -19.31 2.81
C GLU A 587 -30.95 -19.16 4.26
N ALA A 588 -31.36 -20.25 4.91
CA ALA A 588 -31.79 -20.24 6.31
C ALA A 588 -30.62 -20.26 7.31
N GLY A 589 -29.38 -20.34 6.83
CA GLY A 589 -28.17 -20.43 7.67
C GLY A 589 -27.89 -21.83 8.22
N GLU A 590 -28.57 -22.86 7.74
CA GLU A 590 -28.38 -24.24 8.16
C GLU A 590 -27.28 -24.91 7.33
N GLU A 591 -26.39 -25.66 8.00
CA GLU A 591 -25.34 -26.44 7.34
C GLU A 591 -25.97 -27.59 6.53
N THR A 592 -25.72 -27.59 5.22
CA THR A 592 -26.20 -28.59 4.28
C THR A 592 -25.12 -29.59 3.89
N ALA A 593 -23.86 -29.17 3.90
CA ALA A 593 -22.71 -30.01 3.58
C ALA A 593 -21.45 -29.47 4.26
N ARG A 594 -20.45 -30.35 4.43
CA ARG A 594 -19.12 -30.00 4.91
C ARG A 594 -18.07 -30.66 4.05
N HIS A 595 -17.06 -29.89 3.69
CA HIS A 595 -15.94 -30.34 2.85
C HIS A 595 -14.63 -30.13 3.60
N GLU A 596 -13.85 -31.19 3.73
CA GLU A 596 -12.44 -31.07 4.09
C GLU A 596 -11.66 -30.54 2.89
N ILE A 597 -10.87 -29.49 3.08
CA ILE A 597 -10.12 -28.83 2.01
C ILE A 597 -8.63 -29.16 2.14
N GLY A 598 -8.03 -28.87 3.30
CA GLY A 598 -6.63 -29.21 3.60
C GLY A 598 -5.62 -28.60 2.63
N GLY A 599 -5.72 -27.30 2.31
CA GLY A 599 -4.81 -26.67 1.36
C GLY A 599 -5.05 -25.17 1.11
N LYS A 600 -4.27 -24.61 0.18
CA LYS A 600 -4.35 -23.17 -0.17
C LYS A 600 -5.55 -22.83 -1.04
N TYR A 601 -6.11 -23.80 -1.76
CA TYR A 601 -7.08 -23.59 -2.82
C TYR A 601 -8.33 -24.44 -2.63
N VAL A 602 -9.48 -23.86 -2.92
CA VAL A 602 -10.74 -24.58 -3.11
C VAL A 602 -11.42 -24.07 -4.37
N ARG A 603 -12.00 -24.98 -5.14
CA ARG A 603 -12.71 -24.67 -6.38
C ARG A 603 -14.20 -24.74 -6.15
N ILE A 604 -14.91 -23.68 -6.52
CA ILE A 604 -16.35 -23.56 -6.30
C ILE A 604 -17.01 -23.39 -7.66
N ARG A 605 -17.90 -24.32 -8.01
CA ARG A 605 -18.75 -24.22 -9.20
C ARG A 605 -20.13 -23.74 -8.79
N LEU A 606 -20.51 -22.57 -9.26
CA LEU A 606 -21.84 -21.98 -9.08
C LEU A 606 -22.67 -22.29 -10.32
N LEU A 607 -23.79 -23.00 -10.15
CA LEU A 607 -24.76 -23.18 -11.24
C LEU A 607 -25.43 -21.85 -11.62
N PRO A 608 -26.15 -21.78 -12.76
CA PRO A 608 -26.85 -20.56 -13.15
C PRO A 608 -27.84 -20.11 -12.06
N GLY A 609 -27.72 -18.86 -11.62
CA GLY A 609 -28.53 -18.24 -10.57
C GLY A 609 -28.31 -18.83 -9.18
N ALA A 610 -27.21 -19.57 -8.98
CA ALA A 610 -26.91 -20.20 -7.69
C ALA A 610 -26.07 -19.29 -6.79
N GLY A 611 -26.20 -19.50 -5.48
CA GLY A 611 -25.32 -18.91 -4.49
C GLY A 611 -24.92 -19.92 -3.43
N ALA A 612 -23.84 -19.62 -2.71
CA ALA A 612 -23.41 -20.40 -1.56
C ALA A 612 -22.82 -19.48 -0.49
N THR A 613 -23.18 -19.74 0.76
CA THR A 613 -22.53 -19.18 1.93
C THR A 613 -21.67 -20.26 2.56
N LEU A 614 -20.41 -19.93 2.85
CA LEU A 614 -19.42 -20.85 3.36
C LEU A 614 -18.88 -20.34 4.71
N ASP A 615 -19.04 -21.14 5.74
CA ASP A 615 -18.27 -21.00 6.99
C ASP A 615 -16.96 -21.77 6.83
N ILE A 616 -15.87 -21.02 6.66
CA ILE A 616 -14.55 -21.56 6.34
C ILE A 616 -13.68 -21.53 7.58
N ARG A 617 -13.11 -22.69 7.91
CA ARG A 617 -12.08 -22.87 8.93
C ARG A 617 -10.70 -22.81 8.29
N MET A 618 -9.75 -22.15 8.95
CA MET A 618 -8.41 -21.99 8.38
C MET A 618 -7.32 -21.80 9.42
N SER A 619 -6.13 -22.27 9.05
CA SER A 619 -4.87 -21.95 9.70
C SER A 619 -4.24 -20.74 8.99
N ARG A 620 -4.02 -19.64 9.71
CA ARG A 620 -3.35 -18.45 9.17
C ARG A 620 -1.84 -18.60 9.25
N TYR A 621 -1.15 -17.99 8.28
CA TYR A 621 0.32 -18.01 8.12
C TYR A 621 0.95 -19.41 8.19
N ALA A 622 0.21 -20.43 7.72
CA ALA A 622 0.64 -21.83 7.69
C ALA A 622 1.63 -22.15 6.56
N ASN A 623 1.75 -21.26 5.57
CA ASN A 623 2.52 -21.48 4.37
C ASN A 623 3.47 -20.32 4.10
N ARG A 624 4.57 -20.63 3.39
CA ARG A 624 5.40 -19.59 2.79
C ARG A 624 4.58 -18.79 1.77
N PRO A 625 4.57 -17.44 1.86
CA PRO A 625 3.89 -16.60 0.88
C PRO A 625 4.62 -16.66 -0.46
N SER A 626 3.86 -16.62 -1.55
CA SER A 626 4.40 -16.49 -2.91
C SER A 626 3.39 -15.81 -3.82
N TYR A 627 3.86 -15.36 -4.98
CA TYR A 627 2.97 -14.89 -6.04
C TYR A 627 2.37 -16.03 -6.87
N ASP A 628 2.59 -17.29 -6.50
CA ASP A 628 2.09 -18.44 -7.27
C ASP A 628 0.58 -18.39 -7.47
N THR A 629 0.14 -18.95 -8.60
CA THR A 629 -1.28 -19.15 -8.92
C THR A 629 -1.63 -20.63 -8.87
N PRO A 630 -2.92 -21.01 -8.93
CA PRO A 630 -3.33 -22.40 -9.04
C PRO A 630 -2.73 -23.16 -10.25
N TRP A 631 -2.21 -22.45 -11.26
CA TRP A 631 -1.72 -23.04 -12.51
C TRP A 631 -0.25 -22.79 -12.81
N ARG A 632 0.37 -21.84 -12.11
CA ARG A 632 1.74 -21.40 -12.38
C ARG A 632 2.46 -21.12 -11.09
N LYS A 633 3.59 -21.79 -10.91
CA LYS A 633 4.58 -21.39 -9.92
C LYS A 633 5.52 -20.39 -10.55
N THR A 634 5.94 -19.44 -9.73
CA THR A 634 6.89 -18.41 -10.09
C THR A 634 8.24 -19.01 -10.48
N ALA A 635 8.67 -20.06 -9.76
CA ALA A 635 9.88 -20.81 -10.05
C ALA A 635 9.89 -21.48 -11.44
N ASP A 636 8.73 -21.73 -12.04
CA ASP A 636 8.60 -22.35 -13.36
C ASP A 636 8.75 -21.34 -14.51
N GLY A 637 8.89 -20.04 -14.20
CA GLY A 637 9.10 -19.01 -15.21
C GLY A 637 10.47 -19.12 -15.90
N PRO A 638 10.67 -18.43 -17.04
CA PRO A 638 11.95 -18.45 -17.75
C PRO A 638 13.10 -17.99 -16.84
N ALA A 639 14.31 -18.45 -17.15
CA ALA A 639 15.51 -18.02 -16.44
C ALA A 639 15.75 -16.51 -16.63
N PRO A 640 16.34 -15.81 -15.64
CA PRO A 640 16.74 -14.41 -15.77
C PRO A 640 17.63 -14.16 -17.00
N ILE A 641 17.39 -13.04 -17.68
CA ILE A 641 18.26 -12.57 -18.77
C ILE A 641 19.44 -11.83 -18.15
N ALA A 642 20.65 -12.36 -18.33
CA ALA A 642 21.88 -11.73 -17.85
C ALA A 642 22.40 -10.67 -18.85
N GLY A 643 22.97 -9.59 -18.31
CA GLY A 643 23.80 -8.67 -19.07
C GLY A 643 25.10 -9.33 -19.57
N ARG A 644 25.81 -8.67 -20.49
CA ARG A 644 27.12 -9.16 -20.95
C ARG A 644 28.15 -9.04 -19.80
N PRO A 645 28.89 -10.11 -19.45
CA PRO A 645 29.94 -10.02 -18.45
C PRO A 645 31.01 -9.00 -18.87
N GLY A 646 31.36 -8.05 -17.99
CA GLY A 646 32.47 -7.11 -18.19
C GLY A 646 32.17 -5.87 -19.05
N TYR A 647 30.89 -5.56 -19.30
CA TYR A 647 30.47 -4.26 -19.83
C TYR A 647 29.69 -3.54 -18.71
N GLU A 648 30.38 -2.71 -17.93
CA GLU A 648 29.74 -1.66 -17.13
C GLU A 648 29.19 -0.63 -18.13
N ALA A 649 27.90 -0.32 -18.03
CA ALA A 649 27.23 0.64 -18.89
C ALA A 649 27.43 2.07 -18.37
#